data_AF-A0A7V9DDR4-F1
#
_entry.id   AF-A0A7V9DDR4-F1
#
_cell.length_a   1.000
_cell.length_b   1.000
_cell.length_c   1.000
_cell.angle_alpha   90.00
_cell.angle_beta   90.00
_cell.angle_gamma   90.00
#
_symmetry.space_group_name_H-M   'P 1'
#
loop_
_entity.id
_entity.type
_entity.pdbx_description
1 polymer ?
#
loop_
_entity_poly.entity_id
_entity_poly.type
_entity_poly.pdbx_seq_one_letter_code
_entity_poly.pdbx_strand_id
1 'polypeptide(L)'
;ADEFDGIFVTDFLPPAIGYTALTNTTGVGDRSLTVTISDETGIPTDGAFVPRIYYSKNGAPYVSSACVFVSGTVTAQTWTCTISSSALGGVMAGDTVRYFVIAQDTATPINVGSNPGGVTASDVNTVTEAPSAPNSYLIVGTLPTSVNVGDGGMFTSLTNPGGLFEALNLGFVLAGDTVINITSDLTAETGAINLEEFTEEAPGGFTLTIKPSGGARVISGTAATSRGIINLDGTDRLIIDGSLDGGEDRSLTIRNLQTGTSTVIWIKSLPGNGATNNVIKNTIITGAPGPDGLTTAGILTGSSVTIGGEAEAANSGNRVENNWIYGVQNSMYVRGGLAGNTDQNWVIHNNDFGSAAAAENNIFRGILIGNTNNFYLTNNRIQGIRSTPVTAASMSGIQLAFLVTNGVVANNDIRNIKNVSGSGAGAGGIVVSSTSTASNTWFVNNMISDIAAVGSATVTSNGHGISVSAGSGWHFYYNSVNMATNQASGITSAMHVTVGVTAAGALNIRNNIFANTQTAGATSYAFHSAAPAAVYSAIDFNNYWSTGSVGFLGTARATLADWQLATGQDLNSRAVNPLFVSPTDLHIQPGSPVIGQATPIAGIMADFDGDARDPVNPDMGADEVVGGAVNLDLGGRVLTAGGRGIGGVTLRISGGNLSADRLAFTSPFGFYNFEGLDAGTYTVTVFSKRHTFAVPIQVIVLGASQSNVNFTSVP
;
A
#
# COMPACT_ATOMS: atom_id res chain seq x y z
N ALA A 1 27.75 46.90 -70.50
CA ALA A 1 26.32 46.94 -70.83
C ALA A 1 25.93 45.49 -71.05
N ASP A 2 25.29 44.82 -70.12
CA ASP A 2 24.04 45.21 -69.45
C ASP A 2 23.92 44.39 -68.14
N GLU A 3 23.63 45.10 -67.04
CA GLU A 3 23.21 44.55 -65.75
C GLU A 3 21.77 44.02 -65.88
N PHE A 4 21.59 42.70 -65.77
CA PHE A 4 20.26 42.18 -65.46
C PHE A 4 20.00 42.36 -63.95
N ASP A 5 19.47 43.54 -63.65
CA ASP A 5 18.97 43.97 -62.35
C ASP A 5 17.61 43.28 -62.07
N GLY A 6 17.48 42.67 -60.89
CA GLY A 6 16.20 42.33 -60.25
C GLY A 6 15.55 40.98 -60.58
N ILE A 7 15.98 39.90 -59.91
CA ILE A 7 15.03 38.83 -59.55
C ILE A 7 14.17 39.41 -58.41
N PHE A 8 12.95 39.82 -58.73
CA PHE A 8 11.93 40.06 -57.72
C PHE A 8 11.65 38.72 -57.03
N VAL A 9 12.15 38.55 -55.81
CA VAL A 9 11.60 37.56 -54.88
C VAL A 9 10.25 38.15 -54.45
N THR A 10 9.20 37.92 -55.24
CA THR A 10 7.84 38.21 -54.80
C THR A 10 7.49 37.18 -53.75
N ASP A 11 7.63 37.56 -52.49
CA ASP A 11 7.17 36.78 -51.36
C ASP A 11 5.64 36.86 -51.29
N PHE A 12 5.01 35.69 -51.22
CA PHE A 12 3.56 35.54 -51.14
C PHE A 12 3.14 34.85 -49.84
N LEU A 13 4.11 34.50 -48.98
CA LEU A 13 3.86 33.81 -47.74
C LEU A 13 3.83 34.83 -46.61
N PRO A 14 2.81 34.80 -45.74
CA PRO A 14 2.84 35.62 -44.54
C PRO A 14 3.85 35.04 -43.52
N PRO A 15 4.30 35.86 -42.55
CA PRO A 15 5.21 35.40 -41.52
C PRO A 15 4.69 34.17 -40.76
N ALA A 16 5.56 33.18 -40.57
CA ALA A 16 5.27 32.02 -39.76
C ALA A 16 5.46 32.34 -38.28
N ILE A 17 4.42 32.13 -37.47
CA ILE A 17 4.38 32.51 -36.04
C ILE A 17 4.26 31.25 -35.17
N GLY A 18 5.22 31.04 -34.27
CA GLY A 18 5.27 29.91 -33.33
C GLY A 18 5.27 30.36 -31.86
N TYR A 19 4.43 29.73 -31.03
CA TYR A 19 4.45 29.89 -29.58
C TYR A 19 3.68 28.75 -28.89
N THR A 20 3.93 28.54 -27.60
CA THR A 20 3.14 27.64 -26.75
C THR A 20 1.96 28.40 -26.17
N ALA A 21 0.73 27.90 -26.37
CA ALA A 21 -0.46 28.57 -25.84
C ALA A 21 -0.43 28.67 -24.30
N LEU A 22 -0.85 29.82 -23.77
CA LEU A 22 -1.08 30.04 -22.35
C LEU A 22 -2.13 29.06 -21.80
N THR A 23 -1.81 28.42 -20.67
CA THR A 23 -2.71 27.56 -19.90
C THR A 23 -3.64 28.37 -18.98
N ASN A 24 -4.69 27.76 -18.43
CA ASN A 24 -5.54 28.38 -17.41
C ASN A 24 -4.72 28.89 -16.22
N THR A 25 -5.21 29.92 -15.53
CA THR A 25 -4.47 30.53 -14.41
C THR A 25 -5.42 31.17 -13.40
N THR A 26 -4.99 31.27 -12.15
CA THR A 26 -5.65 32.11 -11.13
C THR A 26 -5.14 33.55 -11.13
N GLY A 27 -4.01 33.80 -11.80
CA GLY A 27 -3.37 35.09 -11.86
C GLY A 27 -4.25 36.11 -12.58
N VAL A 28 -4.61 37.19 -11.88
CA VAL A 28 -5.38 38.31 -12.43
C VAL A 28 -4.51 39.42 -13.02
N GLY A 29 -3.19 39.26 -12.97
CA GLY A 29 -2.20 40.18 -13.53
C GLY A 29 -1.94 39.99 -15.02
N ASP A 30 -1.03 40.80 -15.56
CA ASP A 30 -0.60 40.70 -16.96
C ASP A 30 0.08 39.36 -17.25
N ARG A 31 -0.10 38.85 -18.47
CA ARG A 31 0.53 37.62 -18.93
C ARG A 31 1.37 37.86 -20.16
N SER A 32 2.54 37.24 -20.20
CA SER A 32 3.46 37.37 -21.32
C SER A 32 3.67 36.04 -22.02
N LEU A 33 3.81 36.11 -23.34
CA LEU A 33 4.02 35.00 -24.25
C LEU A 33 5.34 35.23 -24.99
N THR A 34 6.21 34.23 -25.01
CA THR A 34 7.39 34.25 -25.89
C THR A 34 7.00 33.69 -27.26
N VAL A 35 7.23 34.47 -28.31
CA VAL A 35 6.81 34.18 -29.68
C VAL A 35 8.02 34.17 -30.60
N THR A 36 8.14 33.12 -31.42
CA THR A 36 9.09 33.08 -32.54
C THR A 36 8.38 33.40 -33.84
N ILE A 37 9.00 34.23 -34.69
CA ILE A 37 8.44 34.65 -35.96
C ILE A 37 9.53 34.55 -37.03
N SER A 38 9.24 33.91 -38.15
CA SER A 38 10.17 33.78 -39.27
C SER A 38 9.50 34.09 -40.60
N ASP A 39 10.24 34.73 -41.48
CA ASP A 39 9.78 35.19 -42.79
C ASP A 39 10.97 35.38 -43.74
N GLU A 40 10.81 35.12 -45.05
CA GLU A 40 11.91 35.19 -46.02
C GLU A 40 12.29 36.63 -46.38
N THR A 41 11.30 37.53 -46.48
CA THR A 41 11.55 38.96 -46.76
C THR A 41 11.81 39.77 -45.50
N GLY A 42 11.41 39.24 -44.35
CA GLY A 42 11.78 39.73 -43.02
C GLY A 42 10.67 40.51 -42.33
N ILE A 43 10.79 40.66 -41.02
CA ILE A 43 9.74 41.21 -40.14
C ILE A 43 10.20 42.57 -39.56
N PRO A 44 9.34 43.60 -39.49
CA PRO A 44 9.67 44.86 -38.83
C PRO A 44 10.11 44.66 -37.37
N THR A 45 11.28 45.18 -37.00
CA THR A 45 11.83 45.06 -35.63
C THR A 45 11.53 46.28 -34.74
N ASP A 46 11.14 47.41 -35.34
CA ASP A 46 10.75 48.64 -34.67
C ASP A 46 9.62 49.37 -35.44
N GLY A 47 9.13 50.47 -34.87
CA GLY A 47 8.07 51.28 -35.48
C GLY A 47 6.65 50.75 -35.26
N ALA A 48 5.71 51.25 -36.08
CA ALA A 48 4.27 51.03 -35.87
C ALA A 48 3.77 49.65 -36.35
N PHE A 49 4.57 48.91 -37.12
CA PHE A 49 4.17 47.68 -37.79
C PHE A 49 4.85 46.42 -37.24
N VAL A 50 5.41 46.51 -36.03
CA VAL A 50 5.92 45.35 -35.29
C VAL A 50 4.78 44.37 -34.97
N PRO A 51 5.09 43.07 -34.74
CA PRO A 51 4.11 42.07 -34.34
C PRO A 51 3.25 42.51 -33.15
N ARG A 52 1.99 42.09 -33.14
CA ARG A 52 1.02 42.44 -32.08
C ARG A 52 0.30 41.21 -31.56
N ILE A 53 -0.13 41.28 -30.31
CA ILE A 53 -1.09 40.33 -29.75
C ILE A 53 -2.45 41.00 -29.62
N TYR A 54 -3.47 40.37 -30.18
CA TYR A 54 -4.86 40.74 -30.01
C TYR A 54 -5.47 39.83 -28.95
N TYR A 55 -6.21 40.41 -28.01
CA TYR A 55 -6.86 39.65 -26.95
C TYR A 55 -8.21 40.25 -26.54
N SER A 56 -9.12 39.40 -26.07
CA SER A 56 -10.47 39.77 -25.64
C SER A 56 -10.90 38.96 -24.44
N LYS A 57 -11.80 39.53 -23.63
CA LYS A 57 -12.41 38.89 -22.46
C LYS A 57 -13.86 38.55 -22.74
N ASN A 58 -14.29 37.32 -22.50
CA ASN A 58 -15.68 36.85 -22.58
C ASN A 58 -16.40 37.22 -23.90
N GLY A 59 -15.67 37.25 -25.02
CA GLY A 59 -16.22 37.62 -26.32
C GLY A 59 -16.45 39.13 -26.53
N ALA A 60 -15.93 39.99 -25.65
CA ALA A 60 -15.84 41.43 -25.89
C ALA A 60 -14.99 41.75 -27.14
N PRO A 61 -15.06 42.97 -27.68
CA PRO A 61 -14.18 43.40 -28.76
C PRO A 61 -12.70 43.21 -28.41
N TYR A 62 -11.89 42.83 -29.40
CA TYR A 62 -10.46 42.67 -29.21
C TYR A 62 -9.78 44.02 -28.95
N VAL A 63 -8.89 44.02 -27.96
CA VAL A 63 -7.85 45.04 -27.77
C VAL A 63 -6.51 44.45 -28.21
N SER A 64 -5.49 45.27 -28.42
CA SER A 64 -4.17 44.77 -28.82
C SER A 64 -3.01 45.52 -28.19
N SER A 65 -1.90 44.79 -28.02
CA SER A 65 -0.62 45.31 -27.55
C SER A 65 0.47 44.99 -28.56
N ALA A 66 1.39 45.93 -28.77
CA ALA A 66 2.60 45.66 -29.54
C ALA A 66 3.49 44.68 -28.77
N CYS A 67 4.06 43.70 -29.48
CA CYS A 67 5.06 42.82 -28.91
C CYS A 67 6.42 43.54 -28.81
N VAL A 68 7.21 43.16 -27.82
CA VAL A 68 8.54 43.74 -27.56
C VAL A 68 9.60 42.81 -28.15
N PHE A 69 10.48 43.35 -28.99
CA PHE A 69 11.56 42.59 -29.60
C PHE A 69 12.54 42.12 -28.52
N VAL A 70 12.92 40.84 -28.54
CA VAL A 70 13.87 40.24 -27.59
C VAL A 70 15.22 40.01 -28.26
N SER A 71 15.22 39.26 -29.36
CA SER A 71 16.44 38.87 -30.07
C SER A 71 16.11 38.31 -31.45
N GLY A 72 17.11 38.24 -32.34
CA GLY A 72 17.00 37.54 -33.63
C GLY A 72 17.62 38.31 -34.78
N THR A 73 17.36 37.81 -35.99
CA THR A 73 17.78 38.41 -37.27
C THR A 73 16.56 38.92 -38.02
N VAL A 74 16.75 39.65 -39.12
CA VAL A 74 15.65 40.21 -39.91
C VAL A 74 14.63 39.15 -40.38
N THR A 75 15.05 37.90 -40.63
CA THR A 75 14.20 36.80 -41.12
C THR A 75 13.78 35.79 -40.04
N ALA A 76 14.30 35.90 -38.81
CA ALA A 76 13.95 34.98 -37.71
C ALA A 76 14.13 35.68 -36.35
N GLN A 77 13.02 35.95 -35.68
CA GLN A 77 12.93 36.85 -34.53
C GLN A 77 12.23 36.19 -33.34
N THR A 78 12.55 36.65 -32.14
CA THR A 78 11.90 36.28 -30.88
C THR A 78 11.36 37.54 -30.21
N TRP A 79 10.12 37.44 -29.74
CA TRP A 79 9.32 38.54 -29.23
C TRP A 79 8.66 38.17 -27.91
N THR A 80 8.45 39.15 -27.05
CA THR A 80 7.58 39.04 -25.87
C THR A 80 6.29 39.78 -26.15
N CYS A 81 5.17 39.06 -26.18
CA CYS A 81 3.84 39.62 -26.37
C CYS A 81 3.07 39.60 -25.05
N THR A 82 2.60 40.76 -24.58
CA THR A 82 1.92 40.87 -23.28
C THR A 82 0.42 41.11 -23.44
N ILE A 83 -0.38 40.24 -22.83
CA ILE A 83 -1.81 40.43 -22.56
C ILE A 83 -1.93 41.27 -21.30
N SER A 84 -2.39 42.51 -21.44
CA SER A 84 -2.58 43.39 -20.29
C SER A 84 -3.96 43.19 -19.67
N SER A 85 -3.98 42.83 -18.40
CA SER A 85 -5.20 42.65 -17.61
C SER A 85 -5.95 43.98 -17.47
N SER A 86 -5.23 45.10 -17.26
CA SER A 86 -5.86 46.42 -17.15
C SER A 86 -6.51 46.87 -18.46
N ALA A 87 -5.93 46.53 -19.61
CA ALA A 87 -6.53 46.78 -20.93
C ALA A 87 -7.81 45.98 -21.17
N LEU A 88 -8.01 44.86 -20.47
CA LEU A 88 -9.27 44.10 -20.42
C LEU A 88 -10.27 44.63 -19.39
N GLY A 89 -9.94 45.73 -18.69
CA GLY A 89 -10.71 46.25 -17.56
C GLY A 89 -10.55 45.44 -16.26
N GLY A 90 -9.42 44.72 -16.13
CA GLY A 90 -9.20 43.69 -15.11
C GLY A 90 -9.80 42.34 -15.52
N VAL A 91 -9.31 41.26 -14.93
CA VAL A 91 -9.86 39.91 -15.08
C VAL A 91 -10.12 39.29 -13.71
N MET A 92 -11.07 38.38 -13.61
CA MET A 92 -11.42 37.65 -12.39
C MET A 92 -11.77 36.19 -12.69
N ALA A 93 -11.87 35.36 -11.66
CA ALA A 93 -12.27 33.96 -11.81
C ALA A 93 -13.59 33.81 -12.60
N GLY A 94 -13.60 32.92 -13.59
CA GLY A 94 -14.67 32.72 -14.56
C GLY A 94 -14.47 33.44 -15.89
N ASP A 95 -13.56 34.41 -15.98
CA ASP A 95 -13.29 35.12 -17.23
C ASP A 95 -12.49 34.26 -18.21
N THR A 96 -13.00 34.10 -19.44
CA THR A 96 -12.24 33.51 -20.55
C THR A 96 -11.55 34.60 -21.35
N VAL A 97 -10.22 34.50 -21.48
CA VAL A 97 -9.41 35.38 -22.34
C VAL A 97 -9.08 34.65 -23.63
N ARG A 98 -9.50 35.21 -24.77
CA ARG A 98 -9.16 34.74 -26.11
C ARG A 98 -8.06 35.61 -26.69
N TYR A 99 -7.11 35.04 -27.43
CA TYR A 99 -6.01 35.79 -28.02
C TYR A 99 -5.46 35.13 -29.29
N PHE A 100 -4.77 35.94 -30.09
CA PHE A 100 -3.96 35.50 -31.23
C PHE A 100 -2.84 36.51 -31.46
N VAL A 101 -1.73 36.04 -32.03
CA VAL A 101 -0.60 36.91 -32.41
C VAL A 101 -0.65 37.12 -33.91
N ILE A 102 -0.43 38.36 -34.35
CA ILE A 102 -0.41 38.78 -35.75
C ILE A 102 0.95 39.41 -36.08
N ALA A 103 1.45 39.13 -37.27
CA ALA A 103 2.67 39.72 -37.82
C ALA A 103 2.50 40.01 -39.31
N GLN A 104 3.29 40.94 -39.82
CA GLN A 104 3.42 41.24 -41.23
C GLN A 104 4.87 41.21 -41.65
N ASP A 105 5.12 40.91 -42.91
CA ASP A 105 6.45 40.97 -43.50
C ASP A 105 6.81 42.41 -43.94
N THR A 106 7.94 42.53 -44.64
CA THR A 106 8.40 43.77 -45.28
C THR A 106 8.29 43.72 -46.82
N ALA A 107 7.54 42.75 -47.35
CA ALA A 107 7.34 42.58 -48.78
C ALA A 107 6.51 43.71 -49.39
N THR A 108 6.51 43.81 -50.73
CA THR A 108 5.63 44.71 -51.47
C THR A 108 4.97 43.94 -52.62
N PRO A 109 3.65 43.63 -52.53
CA PRO A 109 2.71 43.92 -51.44
C PRO A 109 3.05 43.22 -50.12
N ILE A 110 2.58 43.76 -48.99
CA ILE A 110 2.78 43.14 -47.67
C ILE A 110 1.91 41.88 -47.52
N ASN A 111 2.44 40.87 -46.83
CA ASN A 111 1.68 39.71 -46.40
C ASN A 111 1.48 39.75 -44.87
N VAL A 112 0.27 39.42 -44.42
CA VAL A 112 -0.11 39.45 -42.99
C VAL A 112 -0.58 38.06 -42.57
N GLY A 113 -0.06 37.57 -41.44
CA GLY A 113 -0.39 36.25 -40.89
C GLY A 113 -0.68 36.31 -39.40
N SER A 114 -1.41 35.30 -38.92
CA SER A 114 -1.65 35.11 -37.48
C SER A 114 -1.42 33.67 -37.06
N ASN A 115 -1.19 33.48 -35.77
CA ASN A 115 -1.34 32.19 -35.12
C ASN A 115 -2.34 32.35 -33.95
N PRO A 116 -3.45 31.58 -33.93
CA PRO A 116 -3.89 30.64 -34.98
C PRO A 116 -4.22 31.36 -36.29
N GLY A 117 -4.12 30.65 -37.42
CA GLY A 117 -4.32 31.22 -38.76
C GLY A 117 -5.78 31.61 -39.05
N GLY A 118 -5.99 32.35 -40.14
CA GLY A 118 -7.33 32.76 -40.60
C GLY A 118 -7.73 34.19 -40.24
N VAL A 119 -6.77 35.07 -39.93
CA VAL A 119 -7.02 36.51 -39.79
C VAL A 119 -7.25 37.17 -41.15
N THR A 120 -8.15 38.15 -41.20
CA THR A 120 -8.26 39.12 -42.32
C THR A 120 -7.87 40.50 -41.78
N ALA A 121 -6.81 41.09 -42.33
CA ALA A 121 -6.26 42.37 -41.90
C ALA A 121 -5.56 43.09 -43.05
N SER A 122 -5.55 44.43 -43.05
CA SER A 122 -4.77 45.22 -44.01
C SER A 122 -3.33 45.45 -43.57
N ASP A 123 -3.09 45.43 -42.26
CA ASP A 123 -1.79 45.53 -41.60
C ASP A 123 -1.96 45.02 -40.15
N VAL A 124 -0.87 44.87 -39.40
CA VAL A 124 -0.93 44.34 -38.03
C VAL A 124 -1.81 45.15 -37.06
N ASN A 125 -2.08 46.43 -37.32
CA ASN A 125 -2.93 47.28 -36.49
C ASN A 125 -4.41 47.26 -36.92
N THR A 126 -4.71 46.83 -38.15
CA THR A 126 -6.04 46.97 -38.77
C THR A 126 -6.63 45.61 -39.12
N VAL A 127 -7.18 44.94 -38.10
CA VAL A 127 -7.86 43.63 -38.22
C VAL A 127 -9.36 43.82 -38.48
N THR A 128 -9.88 43.23 -39.55
CA THR A 128 -11.32 43.25 -39.88
C THR A 128 -12.03 41.95 -39.49
N GLU A 129 -11.30 40.83 -39.48
CA GLU A 129 -11.82 39.53 -39.04
C GLU A 129 -10.74 38.78 -38.26
N ALA A 130 -11.06 38.39 -37.03
CA ALA A 130 -10.18 37.56 -36.20
C ALA A 130 -10.28 36.08 -36.61
N PRO A 131 -9.28 35.24 -36.27
CA PRO A 131 -9.37 33.80 -36.47
C PRO A 131 -10.65 33.20 -35.90
N SER A 132 -11.26 32.25 -36.61
CA SER A 132 -12.51 31.59 -36.20
C SER A 132 -12.38 30.74 -34.93
N ALA A 133 -11.15 30.29 -34.63
CA ALA A 133 -10.79 29.55 -33.42
C ALA A 133 -9.54 30.17 -32.78
N PRO A 134 -9.63 31.32 -32.08
CA PRO A 134 -8.50 31.92 -31.39
C PRO A 134 -8.04 31.03 -30.22
N ASN A 135 -6.78 31.17 -29.81
CA ASN A 135 -6.31 30.53 -28.58
C ASN A 135 -7.05 31.13 -27.38
N SER A 136 -7.19 30.38 -26.29
CA SER A 136 -7.86 30.87 -25.09
C SER A 136 -7.34 30.27 -23.81
N TYR A 137 -7.48 31.00 -22.70
CA TYR A 137 -7.32 30.49 -21.35
C TYR A 137 -8.43 31.02 -20.44
N LEU A 138 -8.77 30.26 -19.40
CA LEU A 138 -9.71 30.62 -18.35
C LEU A 138 -8.96 31.18 -17.14
N ILE A 139 -9.46 32.28 -16.58
CA ILE A 139 -9.12 32.67 -15.22
C ILE A 139 -9.90 31.77 -14.29
N VAL A 140 -9.20 30.89 -13.58
CA VAL A 140 -9.82 29.91 -12.71
C VAL A 140 -9.81 30.35 -11.26
N GLY A 141 -10.72 29.79 -10.45
CA GLY A 141 -10.73 29.99 -9.01
C GLY A 141 -9.77 29.03 -8.31
N THR A 142 -9.20 29.47 -7.18
CA THR A 142 -8.55 28.55 -6.25
C THR A 142 -9.61 27.83 -5.42
N LEU A 143 -9.45 26.53 -5.20
CA LEU A 143 -10.24 25.84 -4.20
C LEU A 143 -9.78 26.33 -2.81
N PRO A 144 -10.68 26.73 -1.90
CA PRO A 144 -10.30 27.04 -0.53
C PRO A 144 -9.60 25.85 0.13
N THR A 145 -8.62 26.09 1.01
CA THR A 145 -7.90 25.02 1.73
C THR A 145 -8.77 24.22 2.69
N SER A 146 -10.01 24.66 2.92
CA SER A 146 -11.04 23.93 3.66
C SER A 146 -12.39 24.13 2.97
N VAL A 147 -13.00 23.04 2.50
CA VAL A 147 -14.28 23.04 1.78
C VAL A 147 -15.26 22.12 2.48
N ASN A 148 -16.48 22.60 2.73
CA ASN A 148 -17.56 21.77 3.24
C ASN A 148 -18.35 21.16 2.08
N VAL A 149 -18.53 19.84 2.12
CA VAL A 149 -19.34 19.07 1.19
C VAL A 149 -20.46 18.37 1.94
N GLY A 150 -21.70 18.59 1.49
CA GLY A 150 -22.92 18.12 2.15
C GLY A 150 -24.00 19.19 2.14
N ASP A 151 -25.07 18.96 2.88
CA ASP A 151 -26.24 19.85 2.95
C ASP A 151 -25.81 21.27 3.37
N GLY A 152 -26.09 22.26 2.53
CA GLY A 152 -25.71 23.65 2.76
C GLY A 152 -24.20 23.95 2.61
N GLY A 153 -23.40 22.97 2.17
CA GLY A 153 -21.99 23.13 1.82
C GLY A 153 -21.77 23.83 0.48
N MET A 154 -20.49 24.08 0.14
CA MET A 154 -20.12 24.66 -1.16
C MET A 154 -20.48 23.72 -2.32
N PHE A 155 -20.33 22.42 -2.08
CA PHE A 155 -20.82 21.35 -2.93
C PHE A 155 -21.72 20.44 -2.11
N THR A 156 -22.72 19.84 -2.72
CA THR A 156 -23.63 18.88 -2.07
C THR A 156 -23.32 17.43 -2.42
N SER A 157 -22.33 17.19 -3.28
CA SER A 157 -21.86 15.87 -3.69
C SER A 157 -20.39 15.90 -4.05
N LEU A 158 -19.76 14.72 -4.05
CA LEU A 158 -18.41 14.55 -4.58
C LEU A 158 -18.43 14.25 -6.08
N THR A 159 -19.24 13.28 -6.49
CA THR A 159 -19.10 12.56 -7.77
C THR A 159 -20.24 12.78 -8.76
N ASN A 160 -21.23 13.61 -8.42
CA ASN A 160 -22.32 13.93 -9.34
C ASN A 160 -21.98 15.20 -10.16
N PRO A 161 -22.66 15.43 -11.30
CA PRO A 161 -22.60 16.71 -11.98
C PRO A 161 -22.96 17.86 -11.02
N GLY A 162 -22.19 18.95 -11.07
CA GLY A 162 -22.21 20.06 -10.12
C GLY A 162 -21.51 19.79 -8.80
N GLY A 163 -20.91 18.62 -8.60
CA GLY A 163 -20.16 18.23 -7.41
C GLY A 163 -18.70 18.68 -7.42
N LEU A 164 -17.99 18.36 -6.34
CA LEU A 164 -16.59 18.75 -6.15
C LEU A 164 -15.66 18.24 -7.26
N PHE A 165 -15.80 16.98 -7.68
CA PHE A 165 -14.90 16.40 -8.68
C PHE A 165 -15.06 17.11 -10.03
N GLU A 166 -16.28 17.46 -10.43
CA GLU A 166 -16.50 18.23 -11.66
C GLU A 166 -15.88 19.63 -11.55
N ALA A 167 -16.00 20.28 -10.39
CA ALA A 167 -15.42 21.59 -10.16
C ALA A 167 -13.88 21.57 -10.30
N LEU A 168 -13.22 20.54 -9.74
CA LEU A 168 -11.77 20.33 -9.90
C LEU A 168 -11.39 20.06 -11.36
N ASN A 169 -12.11 19.16 -12.04
CA ASN A 169 -11.81 18.83 -13.45
C ASN A 169 -12.07 20.00 -14.41
N LEU A 170 -13.04 20.89 -14.11
CA LEU A 170 -13.38 22.04 -14.95
C LEU A 170 -12.56 23.30 -14.65
N GLY A 171 -11.68 23.27 -13.65
CA GLY A 171 -10.62 24.27 -13.53
C GLY A 171 -10.34 24.82 -12.14
N PHE A 172 -11.04 24.43 -11.07
CA PHE A 172 -10.57 24.80 -9.73
C PHE A 172 -9.15 24.25 -9.51
N VAL A 173 -8.25 25.11 -9.04
CA VAL A 173 -6.86 24.72 -8.76
C VAL A 173 -6.59 24.63 -7.26
N LEU A 174 -5.69 23.75 -6.87
CA LEU A 174 -5.14 23.74 -5.52
C LEU A 174 -4.00 24.76 -5.41
N ALA A 175 -4.13 25.70 -4.48
CA ALA A 175 -3.07 26.64 -4.11
C ALA A 175 -2.37 26.25 -2.79
N GLY A 176 -2.73 25.09 -2.24
CA GLY A 176 -2.22 24.55 -0.99
C GLY A 176 -2.90 23.21 -0.67
N ASP A 177 -2.39 22.52 0.35
CA ASP A 177 -3.08 21.36 0.92
C ASP A 177 -4.52 21.72 1.27
N THR A 178 -5.45 20.91 0.78
CA THR A 178 -6.89 21.21 0.87
C THR A 178 -7.63 20.08 1.55
N VAL A 179 -8.45 20.44 2.54
CA VAL A 179 -9.31 19.51 3.29
C VAL A 179 -10.76 19.67 2.85
N ILE A 180 -11.38 18.56 2.49
CA ILE A 180 -12.78 18.39 2.14
C ILE A 180 -13.49 17.76 3.34
N ASN A 181 -14.30 18.57 4.02
CA ASN A 181 -15.08 18.18 5.18
C ASN A 181 -16.44 17.66 4.74
N ILE A 182 -16.71 16.38 4.93
CA ILE A 182 -18.04 15.79 4.73
C ILE A 182 -18.91 16.19 5.93
N THR A 183 -19.80 17.16 5.75
CA THR A 183 -20.60 17.76 6.84
C THR A 183 -21.95 17.11 7.05
N SER A 184 -22.44 16.34 6.09
CA SER A 184 -23.65 15.51 6.17
C SER A 184 -23.46 14.23 5.35
N ASP A 185 -24.35 13.25 5.50
CA ASP A 185 -24.29 12.05 4.67
C ASP A 185 -24.58 12.38 3.20
N LEU A 186 -23.74 11.87 2.30
CA LEU A 186 -23.91 11.97 0.85
C LEU A 186 -24.54 10.65 0.39
N THR A 187 -25.87 10.58 0.29
CA THR A 187 -26.59 9.31 0.06
C THR A 187 -27.03 9.06 -1.38
N ALA A 188 -26.73 9.99 -2.28
CA ALA A 188 -27.15 9.97 -3.68
C ALA A 188 -25.96 10.09 -4.64
N GLU A 189 -24.77 9.65 -4.23
CA GLU A 189 -23.61 9.61 -5.13
C GLU A 189 -23.87 8.60 -6.27
N THR A 190 -23.43 8.94 -7.49
CA THR A 190 -23.58 8.08 -8.67
C THR A 190 -22.22 7.66 -9.25
N GLY A 191 -21.14 8.21 -8.69
CA GLY A 191 -19.80 8.08 -9.21
C GLY A 191 -19.61 8.75 -10.57
N ALA A 192 -20.60 9.45 -11.14
CA ALA A 192 -20.68 9.85 -12.56
C ALA A 192 -19.47 10.66 -13.06
N ILE A 193 -18.90 11.46 -12.18
CA ILE A 193 -17.70 12.25 -12.41
C ILE A 193 -16.53 11.57 -11.71
N ASN A 194 -15.48 11.27 -12.46
CA ASN A 194 -14.23 10.75 -11.91
C ASN A 194 -13.41 11.94 -11.40
N LEU A 195 -12.58 11.74 -10.39
CA LEU A 195 -11.55 12.72 -10.05
C LEU A 195 -10.38 12.53 -11.02
N GLU A 196 -9.99 13.58 -11.74
CA GLU A 196 -8.78 13.57 -12.58
C GLU A 196 -7.58 14.06 -11.75
N GLU A 197 -6.41 14.20 -12.38
CA GLU A 197 -5.29 14.90 -11.74
C GLU A 197 -5.68 16.36 -11.50
N PHE A 198 -5.60 16.81 -10.24
CA PHE A 198 -5.94 18.18 -9.92
C PHE A 198 -4.86 19.15 -10.41
N THR A 199 -5.29 20.29 -10.95
CA THR A 199 -4.36 21.35 -11.32
C THR A 199 -3.88 22.08 -10.08
N GLU A 200 -2.59 22.41 -10.03
CA GLU A 200 -1.96 23.07 -8.88
C GLU A 200 -1.29 24.38 -9.29
N GLU A 201 -1.30 25.35 -8.38
CA GLU A 201 -0.39 26.49 -8.49
C GLU A 201 1.04 26.11 -8.07
N ALA A 202 2.03 26.81 -8.63
CA ALA A 202 3.41 26.65 -8.19
C ALA A 202 3.55 26.97 -6.68
N PRO A 203 4.32 26.18 -5.91
CA PRO A 203 5.26 25.16 -6.37
C PRO A 203 4.66 23.79 -6.70
N GLY A 204 3.35 23.57 -6.48
CA GLY A 204 2.69 22.26 -6.60
C GLY A 204 3.08 21.31 -5.47
N GLY A 205 2.68 20.04 -5.56
CA GLY A 205 3.00 19.04 -4.54
C GLY A 205 2.01 18.97 -3.38
N PHE A 206 0.83 19.59 -3.50
CA PHE A 206 -0.24 19.59 -2.52
C PHE A 206 -1.02 18.26 -2.46
N THR A 207 -1.74 18.10 -1.36
CA THR A 207 -2.65 16.99 -1.10
C THR A 207 -4.10 17.47 -1.07
N LEU A 208 -5.01 16.60 -1.49
CA LEU A 208 -6.44 16.77 -1.28
C LEU A 208 -6.88 15.72 -0.25
N THR A 209 -7.40 16.14 0.90
CA THR A 209 -7.84 15.24 1.96
C THR A 209 -9.36 15.23 2.08
N ILE A 210 -10.03 14.09 1.93
CA ILE A 210 -11.47 13.92 2.16
C ILE A 210 -11.66 13.25 3.53
N LYS A 211 -12.43 13.88 4.42
CA LYS A 211 -12.67 13.37 5.78
C LYS A 211 -14.06 13.69 6.34
N PRO A 212 -14.60 12.90 7.28
CA PRO A 212 -15.85 13.22 7.97
C PRO A 212 -15.67 14.44 8.89
N SER A 213 -16.73 15.21 9.08
CA SER A 213 -16.74 16.36 9.98
C SER A 213 -18.03 16.45 10.81
N GLY A 214 -17.88 16.81 12.09
CA GLY A 214 -18.98 16.94 13.06
C GLY A 214 -19.53 15.62 13.60
N GLY A 215 -19.09 14.47 13.08
CA GLY A 215 -19.53 13.14 13.48
C GLY A 215 -19.31 12.14 12.35
N ALA A 216 -19.64 10.87 12.59
CA ALA A 216 -19.53 9.83 11.57
C ALA A 216 -20.41 10.17 10.34
N ARG A 217 -19.90 9.83 9.15
CA ARG A 217 -20.53 10.13 7.86
C ARG A 217 -20.59 8.94 6.93
N VAL A 218 -21.56 8.99 6.03
CA VAL A 218 -21.72 8.03 4.95
C VAL A 218 -21.61 8.73 3.59
N ILE A 219 -20.76 8.18 2.72
CA ILE A 219 -20.76 8.44 1.28
C ILE A 219 -21.33 7.20 0.61
N SER A 220 -22.50 7.33 -0.02
CA SER A 220 -23.19 6.19 -0.62
C SER A 220 -24.08 6.58 -1.79
N GLY A 221 -24.43 5.57 -2.57
CA GLY A 221 -25.41 5.64 -3.63
C GLY A 221 -25.24 4.47 -4.59
N THR A 222 -25.82 4.57 -5.78
CA THR A 222 -25.77 3.50 -6.78
C THR A 222 -24.97 3.99 -7.98
N ALA A 223 -23.71 3.56 -8.08
CA ALA A 223 -22.92 3.85 -9.27
C ALA A 223 -23.47 3.09 -10.49
N ALA A 224 -23.24 3.58 -11.70
CA ALA A 224 -23.53 2.81 -12.91
C ALA A 224 -22.69 1.51 -12.98
N THR A 225 -23.15 0.52 -13.75
CA THR A 225 -22.45 -0.75 -13.92
C THR A 225 -21.03 -0.54 -14.44
N SER A 226 -20.09 -1.36 -13.98
CA SER A 226 -18.66 -1.29 -14.26
C SER A 226 -18.00 0.03 -13.84
N ARG A 227 -18.45 0.63 -12.72
CA ARG A 227 -17.87 1.87 -12.17
C ARG A 227 -17.75 1.84 -10.64
N GLY A 228 -16.87 2.68 -10.11
CA GLY A 228 -16.77 3.02 -8.69
C GLY A 228 -17.82 4.04 -8.24
N ILE A 229 -18.13 4.09 -6.95
CA ILE A 229 -18.81 5.26 -6.36
C ILE A 229 -17.83 6.43 -6.23
N ILE A 230 -16.53 6.14 -6.08
CA ILE A 230 -15.41 7.06 -6.23
C ILE A 230 -14.46 6.46 -7.26
N ASN A 231 -14.03 7.26 -8.24
CA ASN A 231 -13.11 6.84 -9.30
C ASN A 231 -11.97 7.86 -9.38
N LEU A 232 -10.73 7.40 -9.35
CA LEU A 232 -9.51 8.20 -9.51
C LEU A 232 -8.93 7.89 -10.87
N ASP A 233 -8.95 8.85 -11.80
CA ASP A 233 -8.47 8.71 -13.16
C ASP A 233 -7.06 9.32 -13.23
N GLY A 234 -6.04 8.53 -12.89
CA GLY A 234 -4.66 9.01 -12.82
C GLY A 234 -4.42 10.09 -11.74
N THR A 235 -5.29 10.17 -10.74
CA THR A 235 -5.16 11.12 -9.62
C THR A 235 -4.00 10.74 -8.72
N ASP A 236 -3.21 11.74 -8.34
CA ASP A 236 -2.14 11.61 -7.37
C ASP A 236 -2.48 12.26 -6.03
N ARG A 237 -1.86 11.78 -4.95
CA ARG A 237 -1.83 12.47 -3.64
C ARG A 237 -3.21 12.78 -3.02
N LEU A 238 -4.24 12.03 -3.40
CA LEU A 238 -5.51 12.03 -2.68
C LEU A 238 -5.36 11.28 -1.37
N ILE A 239 -5.88 11.85 -0.28
CA ILE A 239 -6.02 11.20 1.01
C ILE A 239 -7.52 11.08 1.31
N ILE A 240 -8.02 9.86 1.49
CA ILE A 240 -9.32 9.60 2.10
C ILE A 240 -9.04 9.13 3.52
N ASP A 241 -9.33 9.98 4.50
CA ASP A 241 -9.14 9.70 5.92
C ASP A 241 -10.49 9.64 6.61
N GLY A 242 -10.89 8.44 7.03
CA GLY A 242 -12.16 8.26 7.72
C GLY A 242 -12.16 8.60 9.21
N SER A 243 -11.07 9.13 9.76
CA SER A 243 -11.02 9.58 11.16
C SER A 243 -11.63 10.98 11.36
N LEU A 244 -12.23 11.21 12.52
CA LEU A 244 -12.75 12.54 12.88
C LEU A 244 -11.63 13.55 13.12
N ASP A 245 -10.60 13.14 13.87
CA ASP A 245 -9.56 14.05 14.37
C ASP A 245 -8.13 13.55 14.09
N GLY A 246 -7.94 12.78 13.00
CA GLY A 246 -6.62 12.27 12.61
C GLY A 246 -6.18 11.03 13.41
N GLY A 247 -7.10 10.40 14.13
CA GLY A 247 -6.88 9.15 14.87
C GLY A 247 -7.03 7.90 14.00
N GLU A 248 -7.33 6.78 14.66
CA GLU A 248 -7.53 5.46 14.02
C GLU A 248 -9.02 5.04 13.96
N ASP A 249 -9.94 5.94 14.35
CA ASP A 249 -11.36 5.67 14.31
C ASP A 249 -11.88 5.58 12.86
N ARG A 250 -12.79 4.65 12.60
CA ARG A 250 -13.39 4.44 11.27
C ARG A 250 -14.75 5.13 11.14
N SER A 251 -14.74 6.46 11.17
CA SER A 251 -15.94 7.31 11.18
C SER A 251 -16.47 7.68 9.79
N LEU A 252 -15.84 7.24 8.69
CA LEU A 252 -16.35 7.40 7.33
C LEU A 252 -16.70 6.04 6.72
N THR A 253 -17.96 5.86 6.36
CA THR A 253 -18.43 4.72 5.57
C THR A 253 -18.57 5.10 4.11
N ILE A 254 -17.98 4.32 3.21
CA ILE A 254 -18.12 4.48 1.75
C ILE A 254 -18.82 3.23 1.21
N ARG A 255 -19.96 3.41 0.53
CA ARG A 255 -20.80 2.31 0.09
C ARG A 255 -21.29 2.45 -1.35
N ASN A 256 -21.06 1.44 -2.17
CA ASN A 256 -21.69 1.36 -3.49
C ASN A 256 -22.83 0.33 -3.46
N LEU A 257 -24.06 0.78 -3.74
CA LEU A 257 -25.28 -0.04 -3.74
C LEU A 257 -25.52 -0.75 -5.09
N GLN A 258 -24.60 -0.63 -6.05
CA GLN A 258 -24.68 -1.32 -7.34
C GLN A 258 -24.59 -2.84 -7.16
N THR A 259 -25.62 -3.55 -7.62
CA THR A 259 -25.76 -5.02 -7.48
C THR A 259 -25.12 -5.80 -8.62
N GLY A 260 -24.76 -5.14 -9.72
CA GLY A 260 -23.95 -5.69 -10.82
C GLY A 260 -22.44 -5.51 -10.61
N THR A 261 -21.66 -5.88 -11.63
CA THR A 261 -20.21 -5.64 -11.69
C THR A 261 -19.92 -4.16 -11.40
N SER A 262 -19.12 -3.88 -10.39
CA SER A 262 -18.84 -2.53 -9.88
C SER A 262 -17.71 -2.59 -8.86
N THR A 263 -17.22 -1.44 -8.39
CA THR A 263 -16.34 -1.38 -7.22
C THR A 263 -16.78 -0.24 -6.30
N VAL A 264 -16.27 -0.16 -5.07
CA VAL A 264 -16.56 1.02 -4.23
C VAL A 264 -15.59 2.14 -4.64
N ILE A 265 -14.29 1.91 -4.52
CA ILE A 265 -13.25 2.85 -4.93
C ILE A 265 -12.43 2.25 -6.05
N TRP A 266 -12.34 2.95 -7.18
CA TRP A 266 -11.49 2.56 -8.30
C TRP A 266 -10.30 3.50 -8.44
N ILE A 267 -9.09 2.98 -8.26
CA ILE A 267 -7.81 3.65 -8.55
C ILE A 267 -7.39 3.26 -9.96
N LYS A 268 -7.61 4.13 -10.95
CA LYS A 268 -7.41 3.79 -12.36
C LYS A 268 -6.11 4.37 -12.88
N SER A 269 -5.48 3.62 -13.76
CA SER A 269 -4.46 4.14 -14.65
C SER A 269 -5.07 4.70 -15.92
N LEU A 270 -4.65 5.88 -16.33
CA LEU A 270 -4.83 6.38 -17.68
C LEU A 270 -3.63 5.96 -18.55
N PRO A 271 -3.76 5.97 -19.89
CA PRO A 271 -2.62 5.74 -20.77
C PRO A 271 -1.47 6.70 -20.47
N GLY A 272 -0.33 6.17 -20.02
CA GLY A 272 0.86 6.97 -19.68
C GLY A 272 0.80 7.71 -18.33
N ASN A 273 -0.30 7.62 -17.57
CA ASN A 273 -0.41 8.24 -16.25
C ASN A 273 -1.11 7.31 -15.24
N GLY A 274 -0.37 6.82 -14.24
CA GLY A 274 -0.93 6.01 -13.16
C GLY A 274 -1.44 6.90 -12.03
N ALA A 275 -2.41 6.42 -11.25
CA ALA A 275 -2.80 7.07 -10.00
C ALA A 275 -1.80 6.67 -8.90
N THR A 276 -1.07 7.65 -8.37
CA THR A 276 0.09 7.42 -7.49
C THR A 276 0.01 8.14 -6.15
N ASN A 277 0.65 7.57 -5.14
CA ASN A 277 0.78 8.17 -3.81
C ASN A 277 -0.55 8.53 -3.13
N ASN A 278 -1.63 7.82 -3.46
CA ASN A 278 -2.91 7.98 -2.82
C ASN A 278 -2.97 7.18 -1.51
N VAL A 279 -3.72 7.69 -0.54
CA VAL A 279 -3.88 7.07 0.77
C VAL A 279 -5.36 6.90 1.07
N ILE A 280 -5.79 5.66 1.28
CA ILE A 280 -7.13 5.34 1.77
C ILE A 280 -6.96 4.75 3.16
N LYS A 281 -7.41 5.46 4.19
CA LYS A 281 -7.21 5.02 5.57
C LYS A 281 -8.38 5.30 6.49
N ASN A 282 -8.48 4.51 7.55
CA ASN A 282 -9.48 4.69 8.60
C ASN A 282 -10.93 4.66 8.09
N THR A 283 -11.24 3.92 7.02
CA THR A 283 -12.61 3.88 6.45
C THR A 283 -13.31 2.55 6.66
N ILE A 284 -14.64 2.56 6.59
CA ILE A 284 -15.46 1.37 6.37
C ILE A 284 -15.88 1.37 4.90
N ILE A 285 -15.56 0.33 4.14
CA ILE A 285 -15.83 0.23 2.70
C ILE A 285 -16.71 -1.00 2.43
N THR A 286 -17.87 -0.79 1.81
CA THR A 286 -18.84 -1.89 1.61
C THR A 286 -19.53 -1.85 0.25
N GLY A 287 -19.85 -3.02 -0.29
CA GLY A 287 -20.65 -3.16 -1.51
C GLY A 287 -22.17 -3.11 -1.24
N ALA A 288 -22.94 -3.58 -2.23
CA ALA A 288 -24.37 -3.70 -2.10
C ALA A 288 -24.75 -4.72 -1.00
N PRO A 289 -25.81 -4.48 -0.21
CA PRO A 289 -26.20 -5.37 0.88
C PRO A 289 -26.60 -6.77 0.38
N GLY A 290 -26.16 -7.80 1.10
CA GLY A 290 -26.53 -9.20 0.88
C GLY A 290 -25.34 -10.09 0.51
N PRO A 291 -25.41 -11.40 0.80
CA PRO A 291 -24.30 -12.33 0.63
C PRO A 291 -23.95 -12.62 -0.84
N ASP A 292 -24.72 -12.12 -1.81
CA ASP A 292 -24.53 -12.37 -3.26
C ASP A 292 -24.26 -11.08 -4.05
N GLY A 293 -23.88 -9.98 -3.38
CA GLY A 293 -23.56 -8.71 -4.05
C GLY A 293 -22.42 -8.88 -5.07
N LEU A 294 -22.64 -8.47 -6.32
CA LEU A 294 -21.64 -8.61 -7.39
C LEU A 294 -20.60 -7.47 -7.41
N THR A 295 -20.58 -6.60 -6.39
CA THR A 295 -19.53 -5.58 -6.25
C THR A 295 -18.17 -6.26 -6.25
N THR A 296 -17.44 -6.09 -7.35
CA THR A 296 -16.21 -6.82 -7.69
C THR A 296 -15.12 -6.59 -6.68
N ALA A 297 -14.97 -5.36 -6.18
CA ALA A 297 -14.08 -5.10 -5.07
C ALA A 297 -14.50 -3.91 -4.20
N GLY A 298 -14.03 -3.89 -2.95
CA GLY A 298 -14.05 -2.68 -2.13
C GLY A 298 -13.12 -1.63 -2.72
N ILE A 299 -11.84 -1.99 -2.87
CA ILE A 299 -10.85 -1.17 -3.60
C ILE A 299 -10.33 -1.98 -4.79
N LEU A 300 -10.37 -1.38 -5.97
CA LEU A 300 -9.81 -1.94 -7.20
C LEU A 300 -8.76 -1.00 -7.79
N THR A 301 -7.62 -1.53 -8.20
CA THR A 301 -6.68 -0.83 -9.11
C THR A 301 -6.50 -1.59 -10.40
N GLY A 302 -6.25 -0.85 -11.49
CA GLY A 302 -5.99 -1.40 -12.82
C GLY A 302 -6.41 -0.44 -13.92
N SER A 303 -6.83 -1.02 -15.05
CA SER A 303 -7.23 -0.29 -16.26
C SER A 303 -8.24 0.83 -15.99
N SER A 304 -8.20 1.93 -16.75
CA SER A 304 -9.28 2.95 -16.78
C SER A 304 -10.50 2.53 -17.61
N VAL A 305 -10.37 1.50 -18.44
CA VAL A 305 -11.39 1.06 -19.41
C VAL A 305 -12.13 -0.18 -18.92
N THR A 306 -11.40 -1.19 -18.44
CA THR A 306 -11.96 -2.50 -18.08
C THR A 306 -11.80 -2.77 -16.60
N ILE A 307 -12.91 -2.95 -15.88
CA ILE A 307 -12.88 -3.33 -14.47
C ILE A 307 -12.13 -4.67 -14.27
N GLY A 308 -11.10 -4.66 -13.42
CA GLY A 308 -10.21 -5.80 -13.21
C GLY A 308 -9.18 -6.05 -14.33
N GLY A 309 -9.13 -5.18 -15.34
CA GLY A 309 -8.10 -5.17 -16.38
C GLY A 309 -6.74 -4.67 -15.86
N GLU A 310 -5.70 -4.92 -16.64
CA GLU A 310 -4.32 -4.52 -16.33
C GLU A 310 -4.14 -3.01 -16.42
N ALA A 311 -3.33 -2.44 -15.53
CA ALA A 311 -3.04 -1.02 -15.57
C ALA A 311 -2.27 -0.63 -16.86
N GLU A 312 -2.68 0.45 -17.51
CA GLU A 312 -1.98 1.03 -18.68
C GLU A 312 -0.75 1.86 -18.27
N ALA A 313 -0.67 2.26 -17.00
CA ALA A 313 0.44 2.95 -16.34
C ALA A 313 0.49 2.50 -14.88
N ALA A 314 1.67 2.42 -14.28
CA ALA A 314 1.82 1.86 -12.93
C ALA A 314 1.13 2.73 -11.85
N ASN A 315 0.11 2.18 -11.18
CA ASN A 315 -0.55 2.82 -10.05
C ASN A 315 0.30 2.59 -8.78
N SER A 316 1.32 3.43 -8.56
CA SER A 316 2.40 3.15 -7.59
C SER A 316 2.38 4.04 -6.35
N GLY A 317 3.00 3.58 -5.26
CA GLY A 317 3.12 4.36 -4.01
C GLY A 317 1.82 4.50 -3.21
N ASN A 318 0.78 3.78 -3.60
CA ASN A 318 -0.53 3.86 -2.95
C ASN A 318 -0.55 3.09 -1.61
N ARG A 319 -1.32 3.60 -0.66
CA ARG A 319 -1.43 3.08 0.71
C ARG A 319 -2.87 2.79 1.08
N VAL A 320 -3.13 1.62 1.66
CA VAL A 320 -4.43 1.19 2.18
C VAL A 320 -4.24 0.76 3.63
N GLU A 321 -4.71 1.58 4.57
CA GLU A 321 -4.31 1.47 5.98
C GLU A 321 -5.49 1.52 6.95
N ASN A 322 -5.59 0.58 7.88
CA ASN A 322 -6.63 0.59 8.93
C ASN A 322 -8.07 0.73 8.37
N ASN A 323 -8.38 0.09 7.25
CA ASN A 323 -9.74 0.06 6.70
C ASN A 323 -10.46 -1.23 7.08
N TRP A 324 -11.78 -1.18 7.16
CA TRP A 324 -12.64 -2.35 7.21
C TRP A 324 -13.36 -2.52 5.87
N ILE A 325 -13.10 -3.61 5.14
CA ILE A 325 -13.73 -3.85 3.83
C ILE A 325 -14.49 -5.16 3.81
N TYR A 326 -15.81 -5.10 3.63
CA TYR A 326 -16.68 -6.28 3.66
C TYR A 326 -17.91 -6.17 2.73
N GLY A 327 -18.65 -7.26 2.53
CA GLY A 327 -19.80 -7.31 1.61
C GLY A 327 -19.44 -7.07 0.14
N VAL A 328 -18.30 -7.60 -0.32
CA VAL A 328 -17.79 -7.48 -1.70
C VAL A 328 -17.21 -8.82 -2.19
N GLN A 329 -16.91 -8.97 -3.48
CA GLN A 329 -16.24 -10.18 -3.96
C GLN A 329 -14.76 -10.22 -3.51
N ASN A 330 -14.01 -9.16 -3.78
CA ASN A 330 -12.61 -9.00 -3.36
C ASN A 330 -12.53 -7.82 -2.38
N SER A 331 -11.94 -7.95 -1.20
CA SER A 331 -11.73 -6.75 -0.36
C SER A 331 -10.85 -5.74 -1.11
N MET A 332 -9.74 -6.23 -1.63
CA MET A 332 -8.81 -5.46 -2.44
C MET A 332 -8.36 -6.25 -3.68
N TYR A 333 -8.38 -5.59 -4.84
CA TYR A 333 -7.93 -6.16 -6.11
C TYR A 333 -6.84 -5.27 -6.71
N VAL A 334 -5.57 -5.66 -6.54
CA VAL A 334 -4.42 -4.98 -7.13
C VAL A 334 -4.03 -5.63 -8.44
N ARG A 335 -4.09 -4.85 -9.52
CA ARG A 335 -3.75 -5.30 -10.85
C ARG A 335 -2.93 -4.28 -11.63
N GLY A 336 -1.61 -4.35 -11.46
CA GLY A 336 -0.69 -3.51 -12.22
C GLY A 336 -0.56 -3.91 -13.69
N GLY A 337 0.25 -3.12 -14.41
CA GLY A 337 0.51 -3.31 -15.83
C GLY A 337 1.45 -4.48 -16.14
N LEU A 338 1.62 -4.77 -17.43
CA LEU A 338 2.54 -5.83 -17.88
C LEU A 338 4.01 -5.54 -17.53
N ALA A 339 4.90 -6.49 -17.84
CA ALA A 339 6.34 -6.36 -17.59
C ALA A 339 6.89 -5.01 -18.09
N GLY A 340 7.59 -4.29 -17.21
CA GLY A 340 8.08 -2.92 -17.45
C GLY A 340 7.15 -1.81 -16.93
N ASN A 341 5.91 -2.14 -16.56
CA ASN A 341 4.90 -1.21 -16.06
C ASN A 341 4.10 -1.81 -14.87
N THR A 342 4.71 -2.74 -14.14
CA THR A 342 4.10 -3.30 -12.93
C THR A 342 3.92 -2.21 -11.89
N ASP A 343 2.82 -2.27 -11.14
CA ASP A 343 2.60 -1.40 -9.98
C ASP A 343 3.74 -1.57 -8.97
N GLN A 344 4.10 -0.49 -8.26
CA GLN A 344 5.20 -0.54 -7.30
C GLN A 344 4.88 0.14 -5.98
N ASN A 345 5.60 -0.23 -4.92
CA ASN A 345 5.62 0.49 -3.64
C ASN A 345 4.24 0.54 -2.95
N TRP A 346 3.44 -0.52 -3.08
CA TRP A 346 2.16 -0.62 -2.39
C TRP A 346 2.35 -0.96 -0.91
N VAL A 347 1.61 -0.27 -0.04
CA VAL A 347 1.53 -0.58 1.39
C VAL A 347 0.09 -0.87 1.76
N ILE A 348 -0.17 -2.10 2.22
CA ILE A 348 -1.48 -2.59 2.64
C ILE A 348 -1.34 -3.10 4.07
N HIS A 349 -1.77 -2.28 5.02
CA HIS A 349 -1.37 -2.40 6.42
C HIS A 349 -2.53 -2.25 7.41
N ASN A 350 -2.57 -3.05 8.48
CA ASN A 350 -3.55 -2.95 9.57
C ASN A 350 -5.02 -3.01 9.13
N ASN A 351 -5.35 -3.59 7.98
CA ASN A 351 -6.74 -3.65 7.51
C ASN A 351 -7.49 -4.87 8.04
N ASP A 352 -8.80 -4.71 8.22
CA ASP A 352 -9.75 -5.80 8.37
C ASP A 352 -10.42 -6.09 7.02
N PHE A 353 -10.11 -7.25 6.44
CA PHE A 353 -10.66 -7.70 5.17
C PHE A 353 -11.67 -8.83 5.41
N GLY A 354 -12.94 -8.51 5.16
CA GLY A 354 -14.11 -9.33 5.39
C GLY A 354 -14.70 -9.18 6.80
N SER A 355 -15.63 -10.06 7.16
CA SER A 355 -16.38 -9.99 8.42
C SER A 355 -16.64 -11.39 8.97
N ALA A 356 -16.66 -11.52 10.30
CA ALA A 356 -17.09 -12.76 10.95
C ALA A 356 -18.60 -13.01 10.80
N ALA A 357 -19.40 -11.98 10.52
CA ALA A 357 -20.83 -12.12 10.27
C ALA A 357 -21.08 -12.69 8.86
N ALA A 358 -21.77 -13.83 8.79
CA ALA A 358 -21.99 -14.54 7.52
C ALA A 358 -22.70 -13.70 6.44
N ALA A 359 -23.60 -12.78 6.84
CA ALA A 359 -24.32 -11.89 5.93
C ALA A 359 -23.43 -10.80 5.30
N GLU A 360 -22.22 -10.61 5.82
CA GLU A 360 -21.24 -9.60 5.44
C GLU A 360 -19.97 -10.22 4.83
N ASN A 361 -19.95 -11.54 4.66
CA ASN A 361 -18.81 -12.25 4.09
C ASN A 361 -18.47 -11.73 2.68
N ASN A 362 -17.17 -11.74 2.37
CA ASN A 362 -16.72 -11.51 1.02
C ASN A 362 -16.73 -12.83 0.24
N ILE A 363 -17.13 -12.79 -1.03
CA ILE A 363 -17.47 -14.03 -1.76
C ILE A 363 -16.40 -14.54 -2.73
N PHE A 364 -15.20 -13.98 -2.70
CA PHE A 364 -14.09 -14.48 -3.52
C PHE A 364 -12.73 -14.40 -2.82
N ARG A 365 -12.23 -13.19 -2.56
CA ARG A 365 -10.88 -12.99 -2.03
C ARG A 365 -10.85 -11.95 -0.93
N GLY A 366 -9.91 -12.11 0.00
CA GLY A 366 -9.45 -10.96 0.79
C GLY A 366 -8.69 -10.01 -0.14
N ILE A 367 -7.52 -10.45 -0.62
CA ILE A 367 -6.63 -9.62 -1.42
C ILE A 367 -6.18 -10.39 -2.67
N LEU A 368 -6.17 -9.72 -3.83
CA LEU A 368 -5.34 -10.11 -4.98
C LEU A 368 -4.20 -9.10 -5.14
N ILE A 369 -2.96 -9.58 -5.26
CA ILE A 369 -1.81 -8.83 -5.77
C ILE A 369 -1.38 -9.45 -7.09
N GLY A 370 -1.48 -8.67 -8.17
CA GLY A 370 -1.08 -9.08 -9.50
C GLY A 370 -0.29 -7.99 -10.21
N ASN A 371 0.80 -8.38 -10.89
CA ASN A 371 1.67 -7.46 -11.62
C ASN A 371 2.23 -6.34 -10.72
N THR A 372 2.91 -6.71 -9.64
CA THR A 372 3.36 -5.77 -8.60
C THR A 372 4.79 -6.05 -8.16
N ASN A 373 5.59 -5.00 -8.01
CA ASN A 373 6.95 -5.02 -7.48
C ASN A 373 7.01 -4.25 -6.15
N ASN A 374 7.86 -4.66 -5.22
CA ASN A 374 8.12 -3.94 -3.96
C ASN A 374 6.84 -3.56 -3.19
N PHE A 375 6.16 -4.54 -2.60
CA PHE A 375 4.90 -4.33 -1.88
C PHE A 375 4.94 -4.92 -0.47
N TYR A 376 4.14 -4.35 0.43
CA TYR A 376 4.02 -4.77 1.82
C TYR A 376 2.56 -5.09 2.15
N LEU A 377 2.27 -6.37 2.44
CA LEU A 377 0.99 -6.83 3.01
C LEU A 377 1.26 -7.20 4.47
N THR A 378 1.03 -6.27 5.39
CA THR A 378 1.47 -6.44 6.78
C THR A 378 0.36 -6.20 7.79
N ASN A 379 0.34 -6.99 8.87
CA ASN A 379 -0.57 -6.79 10.00
C ASN A 379 -2.07 -6.74 9.62
N ASN A 380 -2.46 -7.38 8.51
CA ASN A 380 -3.87 -7.40 8.11
C ASN A 380 -4.57 -8.61 8.75
N ARG A 381 -5.84 -8.41 9.13
CA ARG A 381 -6.75 -9.49 9.49
C ARG A 381 -7.63 -9.81 8.30
N ILE A 382 -7.55 -11.03 7.79
CA ILE A 382 -8.38 -11.51 6.67
C ILE A 382 -9.28 -12.62 7.18
N GLN A 383 -10.60 -12.40 7.14
CA GLN A 383 -11.57 -13.36 7.63
C GLN A 383 -12.91 -13.31 6.90
N GLY A 384 -13.65 -14.42 6.92
CA GLY A 384 -15.00 -14.47 6.36
C GLY A 384 -14.99 -14.30 4.85
N ILE A 385 -14.04 -14.97 4.19
CA ILE A 385 -14.03 -15.12 2.75
C ILE A 385 -14.71 -16.44 2.41
N ARG A 386 -15.93 -16.37 1.90
CA ARG A 386 -16.81 -17.54 1.76
C ARG A 386 -17.52 -17.54 0.42
N SER A 387 -17.31 -18.60 -0.35
CA SER A 387 -17.97 -18.74 -1.65
C SER A 387 -19.49 -18.81 -1.51
N THR A 388 -20.21 -18.48 -2.57
CA THR A 388 -21.62 -18.90 -2.70
C THR A 388 -21.70 -20.42 -2.95
N PRO A 389 -22.86 -21.07 -2.76
CA PRO A 389 -23.02 -22.51 -3.04
C PRO A 389 -22.77 -22.91 -4.51
N VAL A 390 -22.78 -21.95 -5.45
CA VAL A 390 -22.64 -22.20 -6.89
C VAL A 390 -21.35 -21.62 -7.51
N THR A 391 -20.51 -20.98 -6.71
CA THR A 391 -19.25 -20.36 -7.19
C THR A 391 -18.25 -21.43 -7.66
N ALA A 392 -17.75 -21.31 -8.90
CA ALA A 392 -16.76 -22.22 -9.47
C ALA A 392 -15.29 -21.79 -9.25
N ALA A 393 -15.05 -20.68 -8.55
CA ALA A 393 -13.72 -20.16 -8.28
C ALA A 393 -13.20 -20.61 -6.90
N SER A 394 -11.88 -20.72 -6.76
CA SER A 394 -11.25 -21.03 -5.48
C SER A 394 -11.20 -19.80 -4.58
N MET A 395 -11.55 -19.97 -3.30
CA MET A 395 -11.48 -18.87 -2.33
C MET A 395 -10.04 -18.66 -1.87
N SER A 396 -9.65 -17.41 -1.63
CA SER A 396 -8.32 -17.12 -1.09
C SER A 396 -8.36 -16.00 -0.06
N GLY A 397 -7.63 -16.15 1.05
CA GLY A 397 -7.34 -15.00 1.92
C GLY A 397 -6.49 -13.98 1.16
N ILE A 398 -5.28 -14.38 0.79
CA ILE A 398 -4.35 -13.59 -0.03
C ILE A 398 -3.99 -14.41 -1.28
N GLN A 399 -4.11 -13.81 -2.47
CA GLN A 399 -3.60 -14.39 -3.72
C GLN A 399 -2.52 -13.50 -4.33
N LEU A 400 -1.37 -14.08 -4.65
CA LEU A 400 -0.35 -13.50 -5.50
C LEU A 400 -0.43 -14.16 -6.88
N ALA A 401 -0.52 -13.37 -7.95
CA ALA A 401 -0.72 -13.87 -9.31
C ALA A 401 0.09 -13.08 -10.34
N PHE A 402 0.29 -13.66 -11.53
CA PHE A 402 1.02 -12.99 -12.62
C PHE A 402 2.47 -12.66 -12.22
N LEU A 403 2.97 -11.46 -12.53
CA LEU A 403 4.34 -11.05 -12.21
C LEU A 403 4.39 -10.35 -10.85
N VAL A 404 4.88 -11.04 -9.82
CA VAL A 404 5.02 -10.48 -8.47
C VAL A 404 6.48 -10.58 -8.03
N THR A 405 7.07 -9.48 -7.55
CA THR A 405 8.49 -9.42 -7.16
C THR A 405 8.71 -8.52 -5.94
N ASN A 406 9.76 -8.79 -5.17
CA ASN A 406 10.25 -8.03 -4.02
C ASN A 406 9.18 -7.72 -2.97
N GLY A 407 8.25 -8.66 -2.73
CA GLY A 407 7.16 -8.47 -1.77
C GLY A 407 7.50 -8.91 -0.36
N VAL A 408 6.78 -8.35 0.61
CA VAL A 408 6.71 -8.84 2.00
C VAL A 408 5.25 -9.06 2.37
N VAL A 409 4.90 -10.29 2.74
CA VAL A 409 3.60 -10.70 3.27
C VAL A 409 3.85 -11.17 4.69
N ALA A 410 3.66 -10.30 5.68
CA ALA A 410 4.06 -10.57 7.05
C ALA A 410 3.00 -10.27 8.10
N ASN A 411 3.03 -11.02 9.20
CA ASN A 411 2.21 -10.76 10.38
C ASN A 411 0.69 -10.68 10.10
N ASN A 412 0.19 -11.40 9.08
CA ASN A 412 -1.25 -11.40 8.79
C ASN A 412 -1.95 -12.52 9.57
N ASP A 413 -3.12 -12.21 10.15
CA ASP A 413 -4.07 -13.20 10.71
C ASP A 413 -5.08 -13.59 9.62
N ILE A 414 -4.94 -14.80 9.08
CA ILE A 414 -5.73 -15.29 7.95
C ILE A 414 -6.56 -16.49 8.40
N ARG A 415 -7.88 -16.33 8.44
CA ARG A 415 -8.77 -17.39 8.92
C ARG A 415 -10.15 -17.38 8.31
N ASN A 416 -10.93 -18.43 8.55
CA ASN A 416 -12.30 -18.54 8.05
C ASN A 416 -12.39 -18.28 6.54
N ILE A 417 -11.56 -18.99 5.77
CA ILE A 417 -11.57 -18.99 4.31
C ILE A 417 -12.23 -20.28 3.84
N LYS A 418 -13.43 -20.17 3.27
CA LYS A 418 -14.34 -21.29 3.06
C LYS A 418 -14.85 -21.36 1.63
N ASN A 419 -14.55 -22.45 0.92
CA ASN A 419 -15.30 -22.80 -0.27
C ASN A 419 -16.41 -23.78 0.10
N VAL A 420 -17.67 -23.38 -0.12
CA VAL A 420 -18.84 -24.21 0.20
C VAL A 420 -19.61 -24.62 -1.04
N SER A 421 -19.03 -24.41 -2.23
CA SER A 421 -19.66 -24.82 -3.48
C SER A 421 -19.47 -26.31 -3.75
N GLY A 422 -20.56 -26.98 -4.14
CA GLY A 422 -20.52 -28.34 -4.66
C GLY A 422 -19.90 -28.45 -6.06
N SER A 423 -19.54 -27.33 -6.70
CA SER A 423 -18.88 -27.30 -8.02
C SER A 423 -17.43 -27.79 -8.00
N GLY A 424 -16.83 -27.96 -6.82
CA GLY A 424 -15.52 -28.59 -6.65
C GLY A 424 -14.33 -27.65 -6.78
N ALA A 425 -14.41 -26.42 -6.27
CA ALA A 425 -13.29 -25.48 -6.18
C ALA A 425 -12.67 -25.45 -4.76
N GLY A 426 -11.40 -25.05 -4.67
CA GLY A 426 -10.63 -25.09 -3.42
C GLY A 426 -10.75 -23.85 -2.55
N ALA A 427 -10.02 -23.87 -1.43
CA ALA A 427 -9.83 -22.73 -0.54
C ALA A 427 -8.38 -22.64 -0.08
N GLY A 428 -7.79 -21.45 -0.08
CA GLY A 428 -6.42 -21.20 0.34
C GLY A 428 -6.32 -20.06 1.35
N GLY A 429 -5.52 -20.18 2.40
CA GLY A 429 -5.15 -19.01 3.21
C GLY A 429 -4.30 -18.04 2.39
N ILE A 430 -3.12 -18.51 1.97
CA ILE A 430 -2.25 -17.82 1.01
C ILE A 430 -2.12 -18.67 -0.26
N VAL A 431 -2.37 -18.06 -1.42
CA VAL A 431 -2.25 -18.71 -2.73
C VAL A 431 -1.22 -17.98 -3.58
N VAL A 432 -0.11 -18.66 -3.87
CA VAL A 432 0.96 -18.16 -4.74
C VAL A 432 0.83 -18.82 -6.10
N SER A 433 0.19 -18.08 -7.01
CA SER A 433 -0.03 -18.44 -8.42
C SER A 433 0.80 -17.60 -9.39
N SER A 434 1.67 -16.75 -8.86
CA SER A 434 2.58 -15.92 -9.65
C SER A 434 3.58 -16.77 -10.43
N THR A 435 3.88 -16.35 -11.65
CA THR A 435 4.78 -17.02 -12.58
C THR A 435 6.18 -16.41 -12.60
N SER A 436 6.47 -15.44 -11.72
CA SER A 436 7.79 -14.82 -11.58
C SER A 436 8.88 -15.88 -11.36
N THR A 437 9.96 -15.81 -12.14
CA THR A 437 11.07 -16.77 -12.06
C THR A 437 12.12 -16.43 -11.00
N ALA A 438 12.08 -15.21 -10.47
CA ALA A 438 12.94 -14.71 -9.41
C ALA A 438 12.20 -13.65 -8.58
N SER A 439 11.20 -14.07 -7.82
CA SER A 439 10.33 -13.15 -7.11
C SER A 439 11.03 -12.41 -5.98
N ASN A 440 11.86 -13.08 -5.18
CA ASN A 440 12.38 -12.52 -3.92
C ASN A 440 11.26 -12.01 -3.01
N THR A 441 10.17 -12.78 -2.88
CA THR A 441 9.03 -12.43 -2.02
C THR A 441 9.05 -13.25 -0.73
N TRP A 442 8.85 -12.57 0.39
CA TRP A 442 8.97 -13.09 1.74
C TRP A 442 7.59 -13.23 2.39
N PHE A 443 7.28 -14.42 2.91
CA PHE A 443 6.09 -14.74 3.68
C PHE A 443 6.53 -15.05 5.10
N VAL A 444 6.26 -14.15 6.05
CA VAL A 444 6.89 -14.16 7.37
C VAL A 444 5.86 -14.05 8.49
N ASN A 445 5.98 -14.83 9.56
CA ASN A 445 5.15 -14.68 10.76
C ASN A 445 3.63 -14.67 10.50
N ASN A 446 3.13 -15.24 9.41
CA ASN A 446 1.67 -15.26 9.19
C ASN A 446 1.03 -16.35 10.05
N MET A 447 -0.10 -16.04 10.66
CA MET A 447 -0.95 -17.01 11.36
C MET A 447 -2.12 -17.40 10.46
N ILE A 448 -2.20 -18.67 10.07
CA ILE A 448 -3.18 -19.16 9.09
C ILE A 448 -3.98 -20.31 9.68
N SER A 449 -5.30 -20.13 9.84
CA SER A 449 -6.17 -21.13 10.47
C SER A 449 -7.54 -21.24 9.80
N ASP A 450 -8.33 -22.24 10.18
CA ASP A 450 -9.74 -22.38 9.77
C ASP A 450 -9.97 -22.25 8.24
N ILE A 451 -9.15 -22.92 7.44
CA ILE A 451 -9.32 -23.00 5.98
C ILE A 451 -10.02 -24.31 5.61
N ALA A 452 -11.07 -24.25 4.77
CA ALA A 452 -11.75 -25.46 4.32
C ALA A 452 -12.45 -25.31 2.95
N ALA A 453 -12.55 -26.42 2.23
CA ALA A 453 -13.45 -26.58 1.09
C ALA A 453 -14.46 -27.71 1.37
N VAL A 454 -15.38 -27.99 0.44
CA VAL A 454 -16.31 -29.13 0.54
C VAL A 454 -15.57 -30.48 0.54
N GLY A 455 -14.40 -30.55 -0.09
CA GLY A 455 -13.63 -31.77 -0.30
C GLY A 455 -13.81 -32.33 -1.72
N SER A 456 -12.71 -32.74 -2.35
CA SER A 456 -12.67 -33.20 -3.74
C SER A 456 -11.51 -34.17 -3.98
N ALA A 457 -11.68 -35.10 -4.92
CA ALA A 457 -10.58 -35.95 -5.41
C ALA A 457 -9.49 -35.14 -6.13
N THR A 458 -9.82 -33.95 -6.65
CA THR A 458 -8.84 -33.03 -7.22
C THR A 458 -8.13 -32.31 -6.07
N VAL A 459 -6.83 -32.55 -5.88
CA VAL A 459 -6.07 -32.01 -4.72
C VAL A 459 -6.24 -30.51 -4.59
N THR A 460 -6.02 -29.75 -5.67
CA THR A 460 -6.13 -28.28 -5.71
C THR A 460 -7.53 -27.75 -5.38
N SER A 461 -8.54 -28.61 -5.38
CA SER A 461 -9.93 -28.27 -5.06
C SER A 461 -10.29 -28.49 -3.58
N ASN A 462 -9.29 -28.70 -2.72
CA ASN A 462 -9.48 -28.84 -1.28
C ASN A 462 -9.01 -27.59 -0.53
N GLY A 463 -9.19 -27.58 0.78
CA GLY A 463 -8.65 -26.55 1.66
C GLY A 463 -7.17 -26.77 1.95
N HIS A 464 -6.35 -25.73 1.72
CA HIS A 464 -4.93 -25.68 2.04
C HIS A 464 -4.57 -24.39 2.77
N GLY A 465 -3.67 -24.44 3.75
CA GLY A 465 -3.22 -23.24 4.47
C GLY A 465 -2.47 -22.28 3.53
N ILE A 466 -1.36 -22.77 2.98
CA ILE A 466 -0.56 -22.11 1.96
C ILE A 466 -0.51 -23.01 0.73
N SER A 467 -0.74 -22.47 -0.47
CA SER A 467 -0.63 -23.20 -1.73
C SER A 467 0.24 -22.45 -2.73
N VAL A 468 1.28 -23.10 -3.26
CA VAL A 468 2.19 -22.55 -4.28
C VAL A 468 2.07 -23.36 -5.56
N SER A 469 1.73 -22.70 -6.67
CA SER A 469 1.42 -23.39 -7.92
C SER A 469 2.34 -23.06 -9.09
N ALA A 470 3.19 -22.04 -8.99
CA ALA A 470 4.12 -21.65 -10.05
C ALA A 470 5.26 -20.76 -9.50
N GLY A 471 6.18 -20.38 -10.39
CA GLY A 471 7.21 -19.39 -10.13
C GLY A 471 8.36 -19.88 -9.24
N SER A 472 9.20 -18.93 -8.82
CA SER A 472 10.42 -19.14 -8.05
C SER A 472 10.83 -17.87 -7.29
N GLY A 473 11.70 -18.00 -6.30
CA GLY A 473 12.11 -16.92 -5.40
C GLY A 473 11.09 -16.68 -4.30
N TRP A 474 10.50 -17.75 -3.77
CA TRP A 474 9.52 -17.71 -2.70
C TRP A 474 10.15 -18.12 -1.37
N HIS A 475 10.06 -17.24 -0.37
CA HIS A 475 10.69 -17.42 0.94
C HIS A 475 9.62 -17.52 2.02
N PHE A 476 9.48 -18.67 2.66
CA PHE A 476 8.50 -18.90 3.73
C PHE A 476 9.25 -19.11 5.05
N TYR A 477 9.14 -18.14 5.95
CA TYR A 477 9.83 -18.15 7.24
C TYR A 477 8.86 -17.96 8.40
N TYR A 478 9.02 -18.74 9.47
CA TYR A 478 8.32 -18.48 10.72
C TYR A 478 6.79 -18.38 10.58
N ASN A 479 6.16 -19.03 9.61
CA ASN A 479 4.69 -19.02 9.53
C ASN A 479 4.12 -20.10 10.44
N SER A 480 2.99 -19.81 11.10
CA SER A 480 2.20 -20.78 11.86
C SER A 480 0.92 -21.10 11.09
N VAL A 481 0.75 -22.36 10.70
CA VAL A 481 -0.41 -22.81 9.93
C VAL A 481 -1.10 -23.96 10.65
N ASN A 482 -2.41 -23.87 10.86
CA ASN A 482 -3.21 -24.94 11.45
C ASN A 482 -4.48 -25.23 10.65
N MET A 483 -4.52 -26.40 10.03
CA MET A 483 -5.71 -26.93 9.36
C MET A 483 -6.53 -27.76 10.36
N ALA A 484 -7.47 -27.12 11.06
CA ALA A 484 -8.29 -27.79 12.10
C ALA A 484 -9.72 -28.13 11.64
N THR A 485 -10.25 -27.47 10.61
CA THR A 485 -11.62 -27.69 10.15
C THR A 485 -11.70 -28.94 9.28
N ASN A 486 -12.45 -29.95 9.73
CA ASN A 486 -12.66 -31.19 8.98
C ASN A 486 -13.33 -30.93 7.63
N GLN A 487 -12.78 -31.51 6.57
CA GLN A 487 -13.37 -31.56 5.24
C GLN A 487 -13.90 -32.98 4.97
N ALA A 488 -15.02 -33.10 4.26
CA ALA A 488 -15.74 -34.37 4.14
C ALA A 488 -14.95 -35.46 3.40
N SER A 489 -14.10 -35.06 2.45
CA SER A 489 -13.27 -35.96 1.65
C SER A 489 -12.08 -35.21 1.04
N GLY A 490 -11.24 -35.90 0.28
CA GLY A 490 -10.13 -35.29 -0.48
C GLY A 490 -8.80 -35.28 0.26
N ILE A 491 -7.93 -34.34 -0.10
CA ILE A 491 -6.57 -34.19 0.45
C ILE A 491 -6.39 -32.78 0.96
N THR A 492 -5.93 -32.62 2.19
CA THR A 492 -5.75 -31.31 2.82
C THR A 492 -4.33 -31.15 3.34
N SER A 493 -3.83 -29.91 3.38
CA SER A 493 -2.51 -29.66 3.94
C SER A 493 -2.31 -28.25 4.47
N ALA A 494 -1.43 -28.11 5.46
CA ALA A 494 -0.98 -26.80 5.90
C ALA A 494 -0.14 -26.11 4.82
N MET A 495 0.74 -26.86 4.14
CA MET A 495 1.44 -26.40 2.94
C MET A 495 1.17 -27.31 1.75
N HIS A 496 0.89 -26.72 0.59
CA HIS A 496 0.66 -27.40 -0.67
C HIS A 496 1.57 -26.84 -1.77
N VAL A 497 2.42 -27.68 -2.33
CA VAL A 497 3.24 -27.34 -3.50
C VAL A 497 2.74 -28.16 -4.67
N THR A 498 2.20 -27.50 -5.69
CA THR A 498 1.67 -28.20 -6.86
C THR A 498 2.79 -28.61 -7.82
N VAL A 499 2.47 -29.50 -8.75
CA VAL A 499 3.37 -29.92 -9.84
C VAL A 499 3.78 -28.77 -10.77
N GLY A 500 3.08 -27.63 -10.73
CA GLY A 500 3.40 -26.45 -11.55
C GLY A 500 4.65 -25.70 -11.11
N VAL A 501 5.16 -25.97 -9.90
CA VAL A 501 6.49 -25.49 -9.46
C VAL A 501 7.56 -26.42 -10.02
N THR A 502 8.33 -25.94 -10.98
CA THR A 502 9.28 -26.76 -11.74
C THR A 502 10.73 -26.27 -11.64
N ALA A 503 10.95 -25.00 -11.29
CA ALA A 503 12.29 -24.44 -11.18
C ALA A 503 13.04 -25.02 -9.98
N ALA A 504 14.28 -25.47 -10.22
CA ALA A 504 15.16 -25.93 -9.15
C ALA A 504 15.46 -24.77 -8.19
N GLY A 505 15.37 -25.03 -6.89
CA GLY A 505 15.60 -24.00 -5.88
C GLY A 505 14.52 -22.91 -5.79
N ALA A 506 13.34 -23.11 -6.39
CA ALA A 506 12.24 -22.15 -6.37
C ALA A 506 11.79 -21.72 -4.96
N LEU A 507 11.89 -22.62 -3.98
CA LEU A 507 11.31 -22.47 -2.65
C LEU A 507 12.40 -22.51 -1.58
N ASN A 508 12.31 -21.59 -0.62
CA ASN A 508 13.08 -21.62 0.62
C ASN A 508 12.10 -21.61 1.80
N ILE A 509 12.04 -22.71 2.55
CA ILE A 509 11.00 -22.95 3.55
C ILE A 509 11.69 -23.34 4.86
N ARG A 510 11.78 -22.40 5.82
CA ARG A 510 12.46 -22.66 7.10
C ARG A 510 11.70 -22.08 8.29
N ASN A 511 11.88 -22.69 9.46
CA ASN A 511 11.34 -22.19 10.73
C ASN A 511 9.80 -22.13 10.81
N ASN A 512 9.07 -22.82 9.95
CA ASN A 512 7.60 -22.77 9.96
C ASN A 512 7.00 -23.86 10.86
N ILE A 513 5.79 -23.64 11.38
CA ILE A 513 4.93 -24.70 11.90
C ILE A 513 3.85 -25.01 10.86
N PHE A 514 3.87 -26.24 10.34
CA PHE A 514 2.82 -26.79 9.48
C PHE A 514 2.02 -27.83 10.27
N ALA A 515 0.85 -27.44 10.75
CA ALA A 515 -0.06 -28.32 11.49
C ALA A 515 -1.33 -28.64 10.68
N ASN A 516 -1.69 -29.92 10.59
CA ASN A 516 -2.98 -30.36 10.10
C ASN A 516 -3.64 -31.25 11.15
N THR A 517 -4.51 -30.64 11.94
CA THR A 517 -5.15 -31.22 13.12
C THR A 517 -6.56 -31.73 12.86
N GLN A 518 -6.98 -31.78 11.58
CA GLN A 518 -8.23 -32.43 11.17
C GLN A 518 -8.27 -33.89 11.64
N THR A 519 -9.39 -34.32 12.19
CA THR A 519 -9.55 -35.63 12.83
C THR A 519 -10.36 -36.62 12.01
N ALA A 520 -11.02 -36.18 10.94
CA ALA A 520 -11.88 -37.03 10.13
C ALA A 520 -12.07 -36.52 8.69
N GLY A 521 -12.51 -37.43 7.81
CA GLY A 521 -12.92 -37.12 6.44
C GLY A 521 -11.76 -37.16 5.44
N ALA A 522 -11.11 -36.02 5.21
CA ALA A 522 -10.02 -35.90 4.26
C ALA A 522 -8.72 -36.60 4.71
N THR A 523 -7.87 -36.95 3.74
CA THR A 523 -6.48 -37.34 4.02
C THR A 523 -5.68 -36.10 4.40
N SER A 524 -5.11 -36.11 5.60
CA SER A 524 -4.41 -34.95 6.18
C SER A 524 -2.90 -35.07 6.06
N TYR A 525 -2.27 -34.03 5.51
CA TYR A 525 -0.82 -33.85 5.51
C TYR A 525 -0.45 -32.55 6.24
N ALA A 526 0.69 -32.51 6.93
CA ALA A 526 1.28 -31.22 7.28
C ALA A 526 1.80 -30.54 6.00
N PHE A 527 2.57 -31.29 5.19
CA PHE A 527 3.14 -30.79 3.93
C PHE A 527 2.83 -31.70 2.74
N HIS A 528 2.11 -31.21 1.73
CA HIS A 528 1.85 -31.97 0.50
C HIS A 528 2.63 -31.38 -0.68
N SER A 529 3.56 -32.13 -1.25
CA SER A 529 4.30 -31.73 -2.45
C SER A 529 4.09 -32.68 -3.62
N ALA A 530 3.47 -32.16 -4.68
CA ALA A 530 3.42 -32.81 -5.98
C ALA A 530 4.62 -32.42 -6.88
N ALA A 531 5.43 -31.43 -6.47
CA ALA A 531 6.67 -31.04 -7.13
C ALA A 531 7.85 -31.95 -6.71
N PRO A 532 8.88 -32.12 -7.55
CA PRO A 532 10.06 -32.89 -7.17
C PRO A 532 10.89 -32.18 -6.09
N ALA A 533 11.66 -32.94 -5.30
CA ALA A 533 12.51 -32.39 -4.23
C ALA A 533 13.46 -31.26 -4.67
N ALA A 534 13.89 -31.27 -5.94
CA ALA A 534 14.81 -30.29 -6.50
C ALA A 534 14.29 -28.84 -6.45
N VAL A 535 12.98 -28.62 -6.28
CA VAL A 535 12.41 -27.26 -6.17
C VAL A 535 12.78 -26.57 -4.84
N TYR A 536 13.25 -27.32 -3.84
CA TYR A 536 13.64 -26.76 -2.55
C TYR A 536 15.11 -26.34 -2.56
N SER A 537 15.35 -25.04 -2.50
CA SER A 537 16.70 -24.48 -2.26
C SER A 537 17.14 -24.73 -0.82
N ALA A 538 16.18 -24.65 0.11
CA ALA A 538 16.32 -25.05 1.49
C ALA A 538 14.94 -25.46 2.02
N ILE A 539 14.89 -26.61 2.70
CA ILE A 539 13.75 -27.03 3.52
C ILE A 539 14.30 -27.66 4.80
N ASP A 540 14.26 -26.90 5.90
CA ASP A 540 14.83 -27.32 7.19
C ASP A 540 14.26 -26.49 8.35
N PHE A 541 14.46 -26.95 9.59
CA PHE A 541 13.96 -26.28 10.80
C PHE A 541 12.44 -26.05 10.80
N ASN A 542 11.65 -26.89 10.14
CA ASN A 542 10.19 -26.80 10.15
C ASN A 542 9.60 -27.82 11.13
N ASN A 543 8.42 -27.53 11.68
CA ASN A 543 7.63 -28.51 12.42
C ASN A 543 6.50 -29.06 11.55
N TYR A 544 6.43 -30.39 11.40
CA TYR A 544 5.43 -31.10 10.61
C TYR A 544 4.50 -31.91 11.51
N TRP A 545 3.35 -31.34 11.88
CA TRP A 545 2.37 -32.00 12.75
C TRP A 545 1.10 -32.37 11.98
N SER A 546 0.77 -33.66 11.91
CA SER A 546 -0.44 -34.11 11.22
C SER A 546 -1.07 -35.28 11.98
N THR A 547 -2.39 -35.36 11.98
CA THR A 547 -3.12 -36.58 12.38
C THR A 547 -2.97 -37.72 11.36
N GLY A 548 -2.60 -37.38 10.12
CA GLY A 548 -2.27 -38.32 9.06
C GLY A 548 -0.75 -38.45 8.88
N SER A 549 -0.28 -38.25 7.65
CA SER A 549 1.16 -38.30 7.33
C SER A 549 1.82 -36.94 7.54
N VAL A 550 3.09 -36.91 7.95
CA VAL A 550 3.84 -35.64 8.06
C VAL A 550 4.03 -34.98 6.70
N GLY A 551 4.12 -35.77 5.63
CA GLY A 551 4.13 -35.19 4.29
C GLY A 551 3.79 -36.12 3.15
N PHE A 552 3.81 -35.58 1.94
CA PHE A 552 3.66 -36.29 0.69
C PHE A 552 4.70 -35.80 -0.31
N LEU A 553 5.45 -36.74 -0.90
CA LEU A 553 6.38 -36.48 -2.01
C LEU A 553 6.52 -37.75 -2.85
N GLY A 554 5.79 -37.78 -3.97
CA GLY A 554 5.56 -38.97 -4.81
C GLY A 554 4.68 -40.04 -4.15
N THR A 555 4.86 -40.27 -2.84
CA THR A 555 4.03 -41.10 -1.97
C THR A 555 3.89 -40.45 -0.60
N ALA A 556 2.95 -40.93 0.21
CA ALA A 556 2.77 -40.52 1.60
C ALA A 556 4.00 -40.84 2.44
N ARG A 557 4.40 -39.90 3.31
CA ARG A 557 5.52 -40.00 4.24
C ARG A 557 4.95 -39.94 5.65
N ALA A 558 4.84 -41.11 6.28
CA ALA A 558 4.18 -41.23 7.57
C ALA A 558 4.99 -40.56 8.68
N THR A 559 6.32 -40.65 8.63
CA THR A 559 7.23 -40.15 9.67
C THR A 559 8.18 -39.07 9.16
N LEU A 560 8.76 -38.30 10.08
CA LEU A 560 9.79 -37.31 9.74
C LEU A 560 10.99 -37.95 9.04
N ALA A 561 11.40 -39.15 9.45
CA ALA A 561 12.49 -39.87 8.80
C ALA A 561 12.19 -40.20 7.33
N ASP A 562 10.95 -40.59 7.01
CA ASP A 562 10.51 -40.82 5.62
C ASP A 562 10.52 -39.52 4.81
N TRP A 563 10.15 -38.41 5.45
CA TRP A 563 10.16 -37.08 4.84
C TRP A 563 11.59 -36.61 4.54
N GLN A 564 12.49 -36.71 5.51
CA GLN A 564 13.92 -36.39 5.37
C GLN A 564 14.58 -37.20 4.24
N LEU A 565 14.29 -38.50 4.14
CA LEU A 565 14.79 -39.34 3.05
C LEU A 565 14.24 -38.90 1.68
N ALA A 566 12.98 -38.45 1.63
CA ALA A 566 12.34 -38.05 0.39
C ALA A 566 12.82 -36.67 -0.10
N THR A 567 13.04 -35.71 0.80
CA THR A 567 13.55 -34.37 0.46
C THR A 567 15.07 -34.34 0.33
N GLY A 568 15.78 -35.23 1.04
CA GLY A 568 17.23 -35.16 1.22
C GLY A 568 17.68 -34.02 2.14
N GLN A 569 16.75 -33.40 2.88
CA GLN A 569 16.98 -32.22 3.74
C GLN A 569 16.25 -32.40 5.09
N ASP A 570 15.78 -31.32 5.75
CA ASP A 570 15.01 -31.34 7.00
C ASP A 570 15.67 -32.03 8.22
N LEU A 571 17.00 -32.02 8.30
CA LEU A 571 17.73 -32.67 9.41
C LEU A 571 17.45 -32.05 10.79
N ASN A 572 17.14 -30.76 10.85
CA ASN A 572 16.84 -30.02 12.07
C ASN A 572 15.34 -29.80 12.30
N SER A 573 14.50 -30.34 11.42
CA SER A 573 13.05 -30.27 11.54
C SER A 573 12.50 -31.17 12.65
N ARG A 574 11.25 -30.93 13.04
CA ARG A 574 10.52 -31.68 14.08
C ARG A 574 9.18 -32.17 13.53
N ALA A 575 8.59 -33.16 14.21
CA ALA A 575 7.23 -33.63 13.94
C ALA A 575 6.49 -33.86 15.27
N VAL A 576 6.17 -32.75 15.93
CA VAL A 576 5.65 -32.71 17.30
C VAL A 576 4.44 -31.77 17.38
N ASN A 577 3.55 -32.00 18.35
CA ASN A 577 2.44 -31.10 18.59
C ASN A 577 2.97 -29.73 19.01
N PRO A 578 2.67 -28.64 18.27
CA PRO A 578 3.16 -27.29 18.61
C PRO A 578 2.52 -26.69 19.87
N LEU A 579 1.48 -27.31 20.44
CA LEU A 579 0.78 -26.81 21.62
C LEU A 579 0.27 -25.37 21.44
N PHE A 580 -0.44 -25.12 20.33
CA PHE A 580 -1.13 -23.85 20.12
C PHE A 580 -2.18 -23.59 21.21
N VAL A 581 -2.41 -22.32 21.56
CA VAL A 581 -3.43 -21.89 22.54
C VAL A 581 -4.82 -22.38 22.13
N SER A 582 -5.18 -22.26 20.85
CA SER A 582 -6.42 -22.81 20.31
C SER A 582 -6.31 -23.14 18.81
N PRO A 583 -7.32 -23.76 18.18
CA PRO A 583 -7.29 -24.02 16.74
C PRO A 583 -7.14 -22.78 15.84
N THR A 584 -7.52 -21.59 16.33
CA THR A 584 -7.46 -20.32 15.58
C THR A 584 -6.56 -19.26 16.24
N ASP A 585 -6.00 -19.57 17.39
CA ASP A 585 -5.02 -18.74 18.10
C ASP A 585 -3.72 -19.53 18.14
N LEU A 586 -2.79 -19.16 17.25
CA LEU A 586 -1.62 -19.94 16.91
C LEU A 586 -0.36 -19.51 17.67
N HIS A 587 -0.51 -18.74 18.74
CA HIS A 587 0.52 -18.59 19.75
C HIS A 587 0.80 -19.96 20.40
N ILE A 588 2.08 -20.24 20.65
CA ILE A 588 2.55 -21.48 21.24
C ILE A 588 2.63 -21.34 22.77
N GLN A 589 2.31 -22.41 23.48
CA GLN A 589 2.32 -22.37 24.95
C GLN A 589 3.75 -22.56 25.51
N PRO A 590 4.07 -22.10 26.73
CA PRO A 590 5.40 -22.23 27.36
C PRO A 590 5.98 -23.65 27.49
N GLY A 591 5.19 -24.70 27.26
CA GLY A 591 5.64 -26.10 27.22
C GLY A 591 5.88 -26.64 25.81
N SER A 592 5.80 -25.78 24.78
CA SER A 592 5.85 -26.21 23.40
C SER A 592 7.21 -26.81 23.04
N PRO A 593 7.25 -27.99 22.40
CA PRO A 593 8.50 -28.64 21.99
C PRO A 593 9.19 -27.95 20.80
N VAL A 594 8.61 -26.88 20.27
CA VAL A 594 9.20 -26.09 19.16
C VAL A 594 9.96 -24.85 19.63
N ILE A 595 9.95 -24.57 20.94
CA ILE A 595 10.69 -23.45 21.55
C ILE A 595 12.20 -23.66 21.40
N GLY A 596 12.90 -22.64 20.93
CA GLY A 596 14.33 -22.62 20.68
C GLY A 596 14.81 -23.63 19.64
N GLN A 597 13.92 -24.08 18.75
CA GLN A 597 14.23 -25.11 17.75
C GLN A 597 14.42 -24.55 16.34
N ALA A 598 14.28 -23.25 16.11
CA ALA A 598 14.51 -22.63 14.80
C ALA A 598 15.96 -22.14 14.65
N THR A 599 16.29 -21.61 13.46
CA THR A 599 17.58 -20.94 13.19
C THR A 599 17.36 -19.47 12.81
N PRO A 600 18.16 -18.50 13.31
CA PRO A 600 17.98 -17.09 12.97
C PRO A 600 18.01 -16.83 11.45
N ILE A 601 17.06 -16.03 10.96
CA ILE A 601 17.04 -15.54 9.58
C ILE A 601 17.34 -14.05 9.58
N ALA A 602 18.40 -13.64 8.88
CA ALA A 602 18.78 -12.24 8.78
C ALA A 602 17.61 -11.39 8.24
N GLY A 603 17.32 -10.28 8.92
CA GLY A 603 16.21 -9.37 8.58
C GLY A 603 14.87 -9.69 9.26
N ILE A 604 14.76 -10.80 10.01
CA ILE A 604 13.56 -11.15 10.79
C ILE A 604 13.94 -11.14 12.28
N MET A 605 13.73 -10.00 12.92
CA MET A 605 14.16 -9.77 14.31
C MET A 605 13.03 -9.85 15.33
N ALA A 606 11.78 -9.83 14.88
CA ALA A 606 10.61 -9.89 15.71
C ALA A 606 9.59 -10.91 15.16
N ASP A 607 8.68 -11.34 16.02
CA ASP A 607 7.61 -12.28 15.71
C ASP A 607 6.31 -11.57 15.27
N PHE A 608 5.16 -12.22 15.39
CA PHE A 608 3.85 -11.69 15.03
C PHE A 608 3.40 -10.50 15.91
N ASP A 609 3.65 -10.57 17.22
CA ASP A 609 3.23 -9.55 18.20
C ASP A 609 4.26 -8.42 18.34
N GLY A 610 5.43 -8.58 17.73
CA GLY A 610 6.53 -7.61 17.79
C GLY A 610 7.56 -7.95 18.86
N ASP A 611 7.47 -9.13 19.47
CA ASP A 611 8.43 -9.63 20.44
C ASP A 611 9.74 -10.01 19.75
N ALA A 612 10.85 -9.65 20.40
CA ALA A 612 12.18 -9.87 19.85
C ALA A 612 12.53 -11.36 19.84
N ARG A 613 12.95 -11.87 18.69
CA ARG A 613 13.40 -13.25 18.54
C ARG A 613 14.75 -13.49 19.20
N ASP A 614 14.93 -14.67 19.81
CA ASP A 614 16.24 -15.06 20.32
C ASP A 614 17.26 -15.06 19.16
N PRO A 615 18.39 -14.35 19.29
CA PRO A 615 19.35 -14.17 18.22
C PRO A 615 20.16 -15.43 17.88
N VAL A 616 20.01 -16.51 18.65
CA VAL A 616 20.73 -17.78 18.49
C VAL A 616 19.75 -18.93 18.26
N ASN A 617 18.73 -19.06 19.10
CA ASN A 617 17.76 -20.16 19.08
C ASN A 617 16.32 -19.61 19.14
N PRO A 618 15.81 -19.03 18.04
CA PRO A 618 14.43 -18.58 18.00
C PRO A 618 13.45 -19.76 18.01
N ASP A 619 12.17 -19.46 18.20
CA ASP A 619 11.09 -20.44 18.16
C ASP A 619 10.68 -20.74 16.72
N MET A 620 10.26 -21.97 16.42
CA MET A 620 9.61 -22.24 15.13
C MET A 620 8.21 -21.64 15.12
N GLY A 621 7.78 -21.10 13.98
CA GLY A 621 6.46 -20.50 13.81
C GLY A 621 6.42 -18.99 14.05
N ALA A 622 5.20 -18.45 13.99
CA ALA A 622 4.95 -17.02 13.96
C ALA A 622 5.10 -16.31 15.31
N ASP A 623 5.21 -17.08 16.38
CA ASP A 623 5.22 -16.61 17.77
C ASP A 623 6.58 -16.96 18.39
N GLU A 624 7.13 -16.02 19.15
CA GLU A 624 8.26 -16.23 20.03
C GLU A 624 7.74 -16.22 21.45
N VAL A 625 7.85 -17.36 22.16
CA VAL A 625 7.59 -17.35 23.59
C VAL A 625 8.71 -16.56 24.22
N VAL A 626 8.46 -15.28 24.47
CA VAL A 626 9.31 -14.48 25.34
C VAL A 626 9.35 -15.25 26.64
N GLY A 627 10.50 -15.84 26.94
CA GLY A 627 10.76 -16.48 28.22
C GLY A 627 10.45 -15.41 29.26
N GLY A 628 9.25 -15.46 29.82
CA GLY A 628 8.72 -14.38 30.63
C GLY A 628 9.79 -14.08 31.66
N ALA A 629 10.15 -12.80 31.79
CA ALA A 629 11.15 -12.31 32.72
C ALA A 629 11.17 -13.22 33.95
N VAL A 630 12.13 -14.14 34.02
CA VAL A 630 12.06 -15.18 35.03
C VAL A 630 12.32 -14.39 36.28
N ASN A 631 11.31 -14.15 37.12
CA ASN A 631 11.51 -13.37 38.34
C ASN A 631 12.38 -14.21 39.28
N LEU A 632 13.69 -14.16 39.08
CA LEU A 632 14.67 -14.85 39.90
C LEU A 632 14.98 -13.97 41.09
N ASP A 633 15.14 -14.63 42.23
CA ASP A 633 15.58 -13.99 43.46
C ASP A 633 17.06 -14.29 43.65
N LEU A 634 17.84 -13.26 43.98
CA LEU A 634 19.22 -13.41 44.41
C LEU A 634 19.39 -12.85 45.81
N GLY A 635 19.63 -13.75 46.76
CA GLY A 635 19.78 -13.43 48.17
C GLY A 635 20.95 -14.16 48.83
N GLY A 636 21.18 -13.81 50.08
CA GLY A 636 22.25 -14.38 50.87
C GLY A 636 22.38 -13.70 52.23
N ARG A 637 23.53 -13.92 52.89
CA ARG A 637 23.82 -13.41 54.22
C ARG A 637 25.15 -12.67 54.27
N VAL A 638 25.18 -11.60 55.05
CA VAL A 638 26.41 -10.93 55.47
C VAL A 638 26.73 -11.31 56.91
N LEU A 639 27.92 -11.86 57.14
CA LEU A 639 28.34 -12.52 58.38
C LEU A 639 29.65 -11.93 58.91
N THR A 640 29.87 -12.00 60.22
CA THR A 640 31.21 -11.83 60.82
C THR A 640 32.05 -13.09 60.62
N ALA A 641 33.37 -13.02 60.85
CA ALA A 641 34.24 -14.20 60.86
C ALA A 641 33.76 -15.32 61.82
N GLY A 642 33.01 -14.97 62.88
CA GLY A 642 32.40 -15.92 63.82
C GLY A 642 31.00 -16.41 63.44
N GLY A 643 30.52 -16.13 62.22
CA GLY A 643 29.23 -16.62 61.71
C GLY A 643 28.00 -15.85 62.22
N ARG A 644 28.18 -14.73 62.93
CA ARG A 644 27.06 -13.88 63.37
C ARG A 644 26.61 -12.97 62.22
N GLY A 645 25.30 -12.85 62.02
CA GLY A 645 24.72 -11.94 61.03
C GLY A 645 25.02 -10.46 61.31
N ILE A 646 25.33 -9.70 60.26
CA ILE A 646 25.59 -8.26 60.33
C ILE A 646 24.40 -7.52 59.71
N GLY A 647 23.65 -6.77 60.53
CA GLY A 647 22.50 -5.98 60.07
C GLY A 647 22.87 -4.58 59.59
N GLY A 648 22.03 -4.04 58.69
CA GLY A 648 22.18 -2.68 58.16
C GLY A 648 23.34 -2.50 57.17
N VAL A 649 23.86 -3.59 56.61
CA VAL A 649 24.87 -3.57 55.54
C VAL A 649 24.18 -3.31 54.21
N THR A 650 24.76 -2.46 53.36
CA THR A 650 24.23 -2.17 52.03
C THR A 650 24.85 -3.11 51.01
N LEU A 651 24.02 -3.70 50.17
CA LEU A 651 24.43 -4.43 48.99
C LEU A 651 23.95 -3.70 47.75
N ARG A 652 24.78 -3.71 46.71
CA ARG A 652 24.45 -3.20 45.39
C ARG A 652 24.56 -4.31 44.37
N ILE A 653 23.55 -4.46 43.53
CA ILE A 653 23.58 -5.33 42.35
C ILE A 653 23.58 -4.47 41.09
N SER A 654 24.37 -4.90 40.11
CA SER A 654 24.56 -4.24 38.80
C SER A 654 24.82 -5.30 37.72
N GLY A 655 24.66 -4.95 36.45
CA GLY A 655 24.81 -5.89 35.33
C GLY A 655 23.50 -6.61 34.96
N GLY A 656 23.59 -7.72 34.25
CA GLY A 656 22.43 -8.36 33.63
C GLY A 656 21.74 -7.40 32.65
N ASN A 657 20.41 -7.33 32.75
CA ASN A 657 19.56 -6.43 31.97
C ASN A 657 19.04 -5.23 32.81
N LEU A 658 19.63 -4.97 33.99
CA LEU A 658 19.21 -3.85 34.82
C LEU A 658 19.52 -2.51 34.14
N SER A 659 18.50 -1.66 34.00
CA SER A 659 18.65 -0.28 33.50
C SER A 659 19.34 0.66 34.50
N ALA A 660 19.39 0.26 35.77
CA ALA A 660 20.11 0.95 36.84
C ALA A 660 20.48 -0.02 37.98
N ASP A 661 21.54 0.30 38.73
CA ASP A 661 21.94 -0.42 39.94
C ASP A 661 20.80 -0.47 40.97
N ARG A 662 20.63 -1.61 41.64
CA ARG A 662 19.66 -1.78 42.73
C ARG A 662 20.36 -1.96 44.06
N LEU A 663 19.72 -1.52 45.15
CA LEU A 663 20.24 -1.65 46.51
C LEU A 663 19.36 -2.55 47.39
N ALA A 664 20.01 -3.32 48.25
CA ALA A 664 19.37 -4.09 49.32
C ALA A 664 20.07 -3.82 50.65
N PHE A 665 19.36 -3.96 51.76
CA PHE A 665 19.91 -3.82 53.11
C PHE A 665 19.75 -5.12 53.87
N THR A 666 20.77 -5.48 54.65
CA THR A 666 20.68 -6.68 55.46
C THR A 666 19.75 -6.49 56.66
N SER A 667 18.95 -7.51 56.94
CA SER A 667 18.16 -7.62 58.18
C SER A 667 19.06 -7.71 59.42
N PRO A 668 18.54 -7.59 60.65
CA PRO A 668 19.33 -7.77 61.87
C PRO A 668 20.09 -9.10 61.97
N PHE A 669 19.66 -10.13 61.22
CA PHE A 669 20.29 -11.45 61.16
C PHE A 669 21.21 -11.65 59.94
N GLY A 670 21.43 -10.58 59.17
CA GLY A 670 22.36 -10.52 58.04
C GLY A 670 21.77 -10.86 56.67
N PHE A 671 20.47 -11.14 56.55
CA PHE A 671 19.86 -11.56 55.28
C PHE A 671 19.57 -10.40 54.33
N TYR A 672 19.81 -10.58 53.04
CA TYR A 672 19.39 -9.66 51.97
C TYR A 672 18.77 -10.43 50.80
N ASN A 673 17.99 -9.75 49.97
CA ASN A 673 17.40 -10.30 48.74
C ASN A 673 17.28 -9.22 47.65
N PHE A 674 17.45 -9.62 46.40
CA PHE A 674 17.12 -8.87 45.20
C PHE A 674 16.09 -9.67 44.40
N GLU A 675 14.87 -9.16 44.30
CA GLU A 675 13.73 -9.85 43.69
C GLU A 675 13.50 -9.42 42.25
N GLY A 676 12.94 -10.30 41.43
CA GLY A 676 12.56 -9.99 40.05
C GLY A 676 13.77 -9.63 39.18
N LEU A 677 14.78 -10.47 39.20
CA LEU A 677 15.94 -10.40 38.31
C LEU A 677 15.80 -11.40 37.19
N ASP A 678 16.18 -11.04 35.97
CA ASP A 678 16.22 -11.97 34.86
C ASP A 678 17.46 -12.86 34.87
N ALA A 679 17.44 -13.94 34.09
CA ALA A 679 18.64 -14.76 33.89
C ALA A 679 19.76 -13.90 33.28
N GLY A 680 20.95 -13.97 33.86
CA GLY A 680 22.04 -13.09 33.45
C GLY A 680 23.25 -13.10 34.38
N THR A 681 24.27 -12.31 34.03
CA THR A 681 25.47 -12.16 34.85
C THR A 681 25.41 -10.86 35.63
N TYR A 682 25.38 -10.98 36.95
CA TYR A 682 25.28 -9.86 37.89
C TYR A 682 26.55 -9.68 38.71
N THR A 683 26.85 -8.45 39.07
CA THR A 683 27.89 -8.10 40.04
C THR A 683 27.23 -7.61 41.33
N VAL A 684 27.47 -8.32 42.44
CA VAL A 684 26.99 -7.97 43.78
C VAL A 684 28.16 -7.42 44.59
N THR A 685 28.01 -6.20 45.09
CA THR A 685 29.02 -5.52 45.92
C THR A 685 28.46 -5.25 47.32
N VAL A 686 29.24 -5.55 48.35
CA VAL A 686 28.90 -5.28 49.75
C VAL A 686 29.60 -4.01 50.27
N PHE A 687 28.86 -3.15 50.97
CA PHE A 687 29.36 -1.92 51.57
C PHE A 687 28.99 -1.85 53.05
N SER A 688 29.99 -1.64 53.91
CA SER A 688 29.77 -1.40 55.34
C SER A 688 30.70 -0.31 55.85
N LYS A 689 30.19 0.56 56.73
CA LYS A 689 30.99 1.58 57.44
C LYS A 689 31.81 0.99 58.60
N ARG A 690 31.45 -0.21 59.08
CA ARG A 690 31.98 -0.80 60.31
C ARG A 690 32.71 -2.12 60.10
N HIS A 691 32.62 -2.70 58.90
CA HIS A 691 33.20 -4.00 58.58
C HIS A 691 33.93 -3.94 57.25
N THR A 692 35.05 -4.64 57.17
CA THR A 692 35.81 -4.86 55.93
C THR A 692 35.63 -6.31 55.47
N PHE A 693 35.66 -6.53 54.15
CA PHE A 693 35.44 -7.84 53.54
C PHE A 693 36.63 -8.17 52.65
N ALA A 694 37.13 -9.41 52.74
CA ALA A 694 38.23 -9.87 51.88
C ALA A 694 37.81 -9.98 50.42
N VAL A 695 36.54 -10.31 50.18
CA VAL A 695 35.92 -10.42 48.84
C VAL A 695 34.68 -9.52 48.82
N PRO A 696 34.84 -8.19 48.64
CA PRO A 696 33.73 -7.25 48.71
C PRO A 696 32.85 -7.25 47.45
N ILE A 697 33.26 -7.93 46.38
CA ILE A 697 32.56 -8.01 45.09
C ILE A 697 32.50 -9.47 44.66
N GLN A 698 31.31 -9.94 44.24
CA GLN A 698 31.11 -11.27 43.65
C GLN A 698 30.37 -11.13 42.32
N VAL A 699 30.83 -11.86 41.29
CA VAL A 699 30.15 -11.98 40.00
C VAL A 699 29.35 -13.28 40.00
N ILE A 700 28.05 -13.20 39.75
CA ILE A 700 27.11 -14.31 39.83
C ILE A 700 26.45 -14.50 38.48
N VAL A 701 26.54 -15.72 37.94
CA VAL A 701 25.75 -16.13 36.77
C VAL A 701 24.46 -16.73 37.29
N LEU A 702 23.36 -16.02 37.09
CA LEU A 702 22.04 -16.36 37.62
C LEU A 702 21.23 -17.05 36.51
N GLY A 703 21.03 -18.36 36.64
CA GLY A 703 20.12 -19.15 35.77
C GLY A 703 18.90 -19.73 36.51
N ALA A 704 18.85 -19.58 37.83
CA ALA A 704 17.74 -19.93 38.73
C ALA A 704 17.90 -19.13 40.04
N SER A 705 16.85 -18.97 40.86
CA SER A 705 16.92 -18.24 42.12
C SER A 705 17.98 -18.83 43.07
N GLN A 706 18.78 -17.96 43.70
CA GLN A 706 19.86 -18.33 44.62
C GLN A 706 19.72 -17.60 45.95
N SER A 707 19.98 -18.27 47.07
CA SER A 707 19.85 -17.70 48.42
C SER A 707 21.13 -17.82 49.27
N ASN A 708 22.24 -18.22 48.65
CA ASN A 708 23.50 -18.57 49.30
C ASN A 708 24.69 -17.70 48.86
N VAL A 709 24.43 -16.51 48.31
CA VAL A 709 25.48 -15.54 47.94
C VAL A 709 25.93 -14.80 49.21
N ASN A 710 26.92 -15.33 49.92
CA ASN A 710 27.29 -14.83 51.24
C ASN A 710 28.55 -13.95 51.23
N PHE A 711 28.59 -12.96 52.12
CA PHE A 711 29.77 -12.13 52.38
C PHE A 711 30.21 -12.28 53.84
N THR A 712 31.50 -12.54 54.08
CA THR A 712 32.06 -12.70 55.42
C THR A 712 33.08 -11.61 55.71
N SER A 713 32.90 -10.87 56.81
CA SER A 713 33.84 -9.83 57.20
C SER A 713 35.15 -10.44 57.68
N VAL A 714 36.26 -9.72 57.48
CA VAL A 714 37.51 -10.06 58.17
C VAL A 714 37.41 -9.63 59.65
N PRO A 715 38.23 -10.24 60.54
CA PRO A 715 38.26 -9.91 61.97
C PRO A 715 38.54 -8.44 62.29
#